data_AF-A0A1C6RSV6-F1
#
_entry.id   AF-A0A1C6RSV6-F1
#
_cell.length_a   1.000
_cell.length_b   1.000
_cell.length_c   1.000
_cell.angle_alpha   90.00
_cell.angle_beta   90.00
_cell.angle_gamma   90.00
#
_symmetry.space_group_name_H-M   'P 1'
#
loop_
_entity.id
_entity.type
_entity.pdbx_description
1 polymer ?
#
loop_
_entity_poly.entity_id
_entity_poly.type
_entity_poly.pdbx_seq_one_letter_code
_entity_poly.pdbx_strand_id
1 'polypeptide(L)'
;MRKAVVRGLAAAIGLALAVGAASTGAAAAPSPVTVPASAPGNVAAVPPMGWNDWYTFFCDLDENLIKQTVDAMISTGMRDAGYKYVNLDDCWSAKERDAAGRLQADPAKFPSGIKALADYVHERGMKLGIYGDVGTQTCARYPGSYGHEAVDAQTFADWEVDFVKVDWCFVPFEDFPGKSQQEVAAELYGRWHDAIEATGRPMFFSICVWDPSVKSWEIAGPLGDMWRTSNDYSDSWGAVLGNIDAQAPLADLAGPDKGWNDPDILMVGKGGMTATEYRTQFSMWSMMAAPLLAGNDVRNMSQETLRTLTNTEVIAIDQDPLGRQATRVRDDGDLEVWARPLANGDVAVALLNRSGIAQTITAQASEAGLPTAESYSLRDVWAHQTTKSTGAIRAFVPSHGTAVFRVTQSGDAKAPAVSTSVKIGADAGTEWPVLFPGEPGTVEVVVANDAPMTVTDVRIELVVPDGWDVEGDPVRRERQLGGEREVSVSYAVTPSRDTSGDRTPVTARVTYQYGKNIGSTSGTQLALVVPKPPTGESYLSDLAWLDASSGWQSVTRDREVGGGPINLAGTTYAKGLGLATPGDVTYWVGESCSRLTALAGIDDVVDRVSPAGGTAVFEVYADGEKVFDSGLVRRGAAIPVDVSLTGVSELRLHVADGGDGGYNDRADWADAKVTCA
;
A
#
# COMPACT_ATOMS: atom_id res chain seq x y z
N MET A 1 -23.68 16.16 -83.38
CA MET A 1 -24.62 15.05 -83.01
C MET A 1 -24.19 14.47 -81.65
N ARG A 2 -25.06 13.66 -81.02
CA ARG A 2 -24.97 13.01 -79.68
C ARG A 2 -23.75 12.04 -79.53
N LYS A 3 -23.30 11.49 -78.38
CA LYS A 3 -23.41 11.68 -76.89
C LYS A 3 -22.42 10.69 -76.19
N ALA A 4 -21.86 11.03 -75.01
CA ALA A 4 -21.75 10.29 -73.70
C ALA A 4 -21.69 8.71 -73.58
N VAL A 5 -21.11 8.01 -72.56
CA VAL A 5 -20.27 8.36 -71.36
C VAL A 5 -19.79 7.12 -70.50
N VAL A 6 -18.57 7.13 -69.91
CA VAL A 6 -18.11 6.59 -68.56
C VAL A 6 -17.88 5.07 -68.19
N ARG A 7 -16.69 4.84 -67.53
CA ARG A 7 -16.19 3.90 -66.45
C ARG A 7 -16.18 2.35 -66.55
N GLY A 8 -15.08 1.78 -66.02
CA GLY A 8 -15.09 0.63 -65.08
C GLY A 8 -13.91 -0.35 -65.23
N LEU A 9 -12.98 -0.44 -64.25
CA LEU A 9 -11.85 -1.40 -64.28
C LEU A 9 -11.50 -1.93 -62.88
N ALA A 10 -11.34 -3.25 -62.72
CA ALA A 10 -10.71 -3.90 -61.57
C ALA A 10 -10.35 -5.37 -61.89
N ALA A 11 -9.09 -5.77 -61.71
CA ALA A 11 -8.64 -7.16 -61.61
C ALA A 11 -7.20 -7.21 -61.03
N ALA A 12 -6.90 -8.24 -60.24
CA ALA A 12 -5.64 -8.39 -59.51
C ALA A 12 -4.59 -9.23 -60.27
N ILE A 13 -3.33 -9.15 -59.84
CA ILE A 13 -2.30 -10.22 -59.88
C ILE A 13 -1.27 -9.91 -58.78
N GLY A 14 -0.83 -10.91 -58.04
CA GLY A 14 0.12 -10.78 -56.94
C GLY A 14 1.59 -10.89 -57.38
N LEU A 15 2.50 -10.35 -56.56
CA LEU A 15 3.95 -10.49 -56.72
C LEU A 15 4.56 -10.94 -55.38
N ALA A 16 5.39 -11.98 -55.40
CA ALA A 16 6.00 -12.54 -54.20
C ALA A 16 7.17 -11.67 -53.71
N LEU A 17 7.18 -11.38 -52.40
CA LEU A 17 8.29 -10.72 -51.71
C LEU A 17 9.09 -11.76 -50.92
N ALA A 18 10.38 -11.87 -51.22
CA ALA A 18 11.31 -12.69 -50.45
C ALA A 18 11.67 -11.97 -49.14
N VAL A 19 11.20 -12.50 -48.01
CA VAL A 19 11.60 -12.02 -46.68
C VAL A 19 12.90 -12.71 -46.30
N GLY A 20 14.00 -11.95 -46.30
CA GLY A 20 15.25 -12.40 -45.70
C GLY A 20 15.10 -12.45 -44.18
N ALA A 21 15.15 -13.65 -43.60
CA ALA A 21 15.13 -13.82 -42.15
C ALA A 21 16.43 -13.27 -41.55
N ALA A 22 16.36 -12.07 -40.97
CA ALA A 22 17.41 -11.57 -40.10
C ALA A 22 17.42 -12.44 -38.83
N SER A 23 18.51 -13.17 -38.60
CA SER A 23 18.69 -13.97 -37.39
C SER A 23 18.75 -13.05 -36.18
N THR A 24 17.65 -12.96 -35.43
CA THR A 24 17.67 -12.39 -34.08
C THR A 24 18.62 -13.23 -33.24
N GLY A 25 19.73 -12.64 -32.80
CA GLY A 25 20.58 -13.27 -31.80
C GLY A 25 19.77 -13.38 -30.52
N ALA A 26 19.32 -14.59 -30.20
CA ALA A 26 18.65 -14.87 -28.93
C ALA A 26 19.61 -14.46 -27.81
N ALA A 27 19.22 -13.47 -27.00
CA ALA A 27 19.89 -13.23 -25.75
C ALA A 27 19.85 -14.54 -24.94
N ALA A 28 21.01 -14.98 -24.46
CA ALA A 28 21.06 -16.20 -23.65
C ALA A 28 20.13 -16.02 -22.45
N ALA A 29 19.19 -16.96 -22.27
CA ALA A 29 18.39 -16.99 -21.06
C ALA A 29 19.34 -17.05 -19.85
N PRO A 30 19.08 -16.31 -18.77
CA PRO A 30 19.88 -16.46 -17.56
C PRO A 30 19.85 -17.94 -17.14
N SER A 31 21.01 -18.49 -16.80
CA SER A 31 21.09 -19.84 -16.26
C SER A 31 20.16 -19.93 -15.04
N PRO A 32 19.34 -20.99 -14.91
CA PRO A 32 18.53 -21.15 -13.72
C PRO A 32 19.45 -21.18 -12.50
N VAL A 33 19.15 -20.34 -11.51
CA VAL A 33 19.87 -20.34 -10.23
C VAL A 33 19.59 -21.68 -9.58
N THR A 34 20.58 -22.58 -9.59
CA THR A 34 20.50 -23.84 -8.85
C THR A 34 20.61 -23.52 -7.37
N VAL A 35 19.45 -23.34 -6.73
CA VAL A 35 19.34 -23.28 -5.27
C VAL A 35 20.01 -24.55 -4.71
N PRO A 36 21.01 -24.42 -3.81
CA PRO A 36 21.58 -25.58 -3.14
C PRO A 36 20.48 -26.33 -2.40
N ALA A 37 20.34 -27.63 -2.65
CA ALA A 37 19.40 -28.45 -1.89
C ALA A 37 19.82 -28.41 -0.40
N SER A 38 18.90 -27.97 0.46
CA SER A 38 19.06 -28.03 1.91
C SER A 38 19.21 -29.49 2.37
N ALA A 39 19.72 -29.68 3.59
CA ALA A 39 19.74 -31.01 4.20
C ALA A 39 18.31 -31.61 4.21
N PRO A 40 18.11 -32.85 3.74
CA PRO A 40 16.78 -33.44 3.65
C PRO A 40 16.13 -33.50 5.03
N GLY A 41 15.08 -32.70 5.23
CA GLY A 41 14.33 -32.59 6.48
C GLY A 41 14.07 -31.15 6.95
N ASN A 42 14.92 -30.17 6.63
CA ASN A 42 14.67 -28.78 7.05
C ASN A 42 13.53 -28.15 6.21
N VAL A 43 12.34 -28.04 6.82
CA VAL A 43 11.14 -27.44 6.21
C VAL A 43 11.17 -25.91 6.16
N ALA A 44 12.06 -25.28 6.94
CA ALA A 44 12.17 -23.83 7.13
C ALA A 44 13.50 -23.24 6.63
N ALA A 45 14.16 -23.91 5.67
CA ALA A 45 15.43 -23.44 5.10
C ALA A 45 15.35 -22.07 4.40
N VAL A 46 14.15 -21.61 4.04
CA VAL A 46 13.79 -20.29 3.50
C VAL A 46 12.39 -19.92 4.05
N PRO A 47 11.98 -18.62 4.03
CA PRO A 47 10.64 -18.22 4.48
C PRO A 47 9.54 -18.96 3.70
N PRO A 48 8.41 -19.33 4.34
CA PRO A 48 7.34 -20.03 3.66
C PRO A 48 6.58 -19.11 2.70
N MET A 49 6.33 -19.59 1.48
CA MET A 49 5.48 -18.91 0.50
C MET A 49 4.17 -19.67 0.30
N GLY A 50 3.04 -18.97 0.32
CA GLY A 50 1.74 -19.62 0.27
C GLY A 50 0.54 -18.68 0.30
N TRP A 51 -0.61 -19.21 0.66
CA TRP A 51 -1.86 -18.47 0.77
C TRP A 51 -2.58 -18.84 2.06
N ASN A 52 -3.34 -17.90 2.61
CA ASN A 52 -4.18 -18.09 3.80
C ASN A 52 -5.53 -17.40 3.57
N ASP A 53 -6.62 -18.04 3.99
CA ASP A 53 -7.99 -17.57 3.70
C ASP A 53 -8.47 -16.40 4.58
N TRP A 54 -7.89 -16.25 5.79
CA TRP A 54 -8.48 -15.54 6.92
C TRP A 54 -8.97 -14.14 6.57
N TYR A 55 -8.07 -13.27 6.11
CA TYR A 55 -8.41 -11.88 5.89
C TYR A 55 -9.43 -11.64 4.76
N THR A 56 -9.74 -12.64 3.91
CA THR A 56 -10.72 -12.51 2.81
C THR A 56 -12.04 -13.21 3.15
N PHE A 57 -11.94 -14.41 3.72
CA PHE A 57 -13.07 -15.31 3.89
C PHE A 57 -13.49 -15.46 5.36
N PHE A 58 -12.58 -15.22 6.31
CA PHE A 58 -12.80 -15.46 7.73
C PHE A 58 -13.41 -16.86 7.96
N CYS A 59 -14.56 -16.97 8.63
CA CYS A 59 -15.24 -18.25 8.79
C CYS A 59 -15.93 -18.81 7.51
N ASP A 60 -15.98 -18.09 6.38
CA ASP A 60 -16.69 -18.50 5.16
C ASP A 60 -15.83 -19.37 4.20
N LEU A 61 -14.97 -20.22 4.78
CA LEU A 61 -14.22 -21.25 4.07
C LEU A 61 -14.98 -22.59 3.95
N ASP A 62 -14.83 -23.26 2.80
CA ASP A 62 -15.28 -24.63 2.53
C ASP A 62 -14.33 -25.40 1.60
N GLU A 63 -14.50 -26.71 1.47
CA GLU A 63 -13.66 -27.58 0.63
C GLU A 63 -13.62 -27.15 -0.85
N ASN A 64 -14.70 -26.60 -1.40
CA ASN A 64 -14.75 -26.16 -2.79
C ASN A 64 -13.98 -24.86 -3.00
N LEU A 65 -14.06 -23.91 -2.06
CA LEU A 65 -13.25 -22.70 -2.05
C LEU A 65 -11.77 -23.06 -2.10
N ILE A 66 -11.31 -23.92 -1.19
CA ILE A 66 -9.89 -24.28 -1.11
C ILE A 66 -9.43 -24.98 -2.40
N LYS A 67 -10.23 -25.90 -2.96
CA LYS A 67 -9.92 -26.55 -4.25
C LYS A 67 -9.84 -25.55 -5.40
N GLN A 68 -10.74 -24.56 -5.46
CA GLN A 68 -10.70 -23.48 -6.46
C GLN A 68 -9.50 -22.55 -6.28
N THR A 69 -9.14 -22.22 -5.04
CA THR A 69 -7.93 -21.45 -4.71
C THR A 69 -6.67 -22.16 -5.18
N VAL A 70 -6.54 -23.47 -4.90
CA VAL A 70 -5.44 -24.32 -5.38
C VAL A 70 -5.35 -24.30 -6.91
N ASP A 71 -6.45 -24.57 -7.60
CA ASP A 71 -6.49 -24.58 -9.07
C ASP A 71 -6.21 -23.17 -9.66
N ALA A 72 -6.59 -22.09 -8.97
CA ALA A 72 -6.25 -20.72 -9.33
C ALA A 72 -4.75 -20.40 -9.15
N MET A 73 -4.13 -20.78 -8.03
CA MET A 73 -2.70 -20.60 -7.79
C MET A 73 -1.83 -21.34 -8.82
N ILE A 74 -2.32 -22.48 -9.33
CA ILE A 74 -1.67 -23.23 -10.42
C ILE A 74 -1.87 -22.52 -11.76
N SER A 75 -3.11 -22.22 -12.14
CA SER A 75 -3.44 -21.66 -13.46
C SER A 75 -2.97 -20.22 -13.69
N THR A 76 -2.78 -19.45 -12.61
CA THR A 76 -2.16 -18.10 -12.64
C THR A 76 -0.63 -18.12 -12.58
N GLY A 77 -0.01 -19.28 -12.30
CA GLY A 77 1.44 -19.42 -12.16
C GLY A 77 2.01 -19.05 -10.78
N MET A 78 1.18 -18.69 -9.79
CA MET A 78 1.67 -18.42 -8.43
C MET A 78 2.42 -19.61 -7.83
N ARG A 79 1.93 -20.84 -8.01
CA ARG A 79 2.63 -22.05 -7.53
C ARG A 79 4.05 -22.13 -8.08
N ASP A 80 4.21 -21.85 -9.36
CA ASP A 80 5.49 -21.95 -10.06
C ASP A 80 6.41 -20.77 -9.74
N ALA A 81 5.86 -19.64 -9.28
CA ALA A 81 6.61 -18.53 -8.69
C ALA A 81 7.11 -18.81 -7.25
N GLY A 82 6.55 -19.82 -6.57
CA GLY A 82 7.04 -20.30 -5.26
C GLY A 82 5.95 -20.62 -4.23
N TYR A 83 4.73 -20.13 -4.44
CA TYR A 83 3.60 -20.24 -3.49
C TYR A 83 3.10 -21.69 -3.36
N LYS A 84 3.54 -22.40 -2.32
CA LYS A 84 3.30 -23.85 -2.16
C LYS A 84 2.35 -24.19 -1.03
N TYR A 85 2.32 -23.40 0.04
CA TYR A 85 1.44 -23.64 1.17
C TYR A 85 0.03 -23.10 0.89
N VAL A 86 -1.00 -23.86 1.24
CA VAL A 86 -2.41 -23.45 1.23
C VAL A 86 -2.91 -23.67 2.65
N ASN A 87 -2.93 -22.61 3.44
CA ASN A 87 -3.17 -22.66 4.87
C ASN A 87 -4.65 -22.39 5.15
N LEU A 88 -5.32 -23.34 5.80
CA LEU A 88 -6.64 -23.12 6.39
C LEU A 88 -6.44 -22.38 7.71
N ASP A 89 -7.13 -21.26 7.88
CA ASP A 89 -7.22 -20.56 9.16
C ASP A 89 -8.40 -21.06 10.01
N ASP A 90 -8.84 -20.30 11.02
CA ASP A 90 -9.89 -20.71 11.96
C ASP A 90 -11.24 -21.09 11.29
N CYS A 91 -12.14 -21.68 12.06
CA CYS A 91 -13.49 -22.10 11.64
C CYS A 91 -13.55 -23.31 10.70
N TRP A 92 -12.45 -24.03 10.46
CA TRP A 92 -12.45 -25.26 9.65
C TRP A 92 -13.06 -26.49 10.34
N SER A 93 -13.01 -26.53 11.68
CA SER A 93 -13.35 -27.70 12.49
C SER A 93 -14.83 -27.75 12.89
N ALA A 94 -15.31 -28.94 13.23
CA ALA A 94 -16.59 -29.10 13.91
C ALA A 94 -16.51 -28.49 15.32
N LYS A 95 -17.65 -28.04 15.86
CA LYS A 95 -17.71 -27.46 17.22
C LYS A 95 -17.44 -28.45 18.35
N GLU A 96 -17.45 -29.75 18.07
CA GLU A 96 -17.23 -30.81 19.06
C GLU A 96 -16.13 -31.78 18.59
N ARG A 97 -15.34 -32.28 19.54
CA ARG A 97 -14.37 -33.36 19.32
C ARG A 97 -15.10 -34.70 19.22
N ASP A 98 -14.43 -35.71 18.64
CA ASP A 98 -14.97 -37.08 18.65
C ASP A 98 -14.86 -37.75 20.04
N ALA A 99 -15.39 -38.97 20.16
CA ALA A 99 -15.35 -39.75 21.39
C ALA A 99 -13.94 -40.18 21.84
N ALA A 100 -12.91 -40.02 20.99
CA ALA A 100 -11.50 -40.20 21.32
C ALA A 100 -10.80 -38.88 21.66
N GLY A 101 -11.52 -37.75 21.65
CA GLY A 101 -10.99 -36.43 21.94
C GLY A 101 -10.28 -35.76 20.75
N ARG A 102 -10.39 -36.31 19.53
CA ARG A 102 -9.74 -35.76 18.33
C ARG A 102 -10.59 -34.65 17.70
N LEU A 103 -9.94 -33.63 17.17
CA LEU A 103 -10.58 -32.65 16.28
C LEU A 103 -11.21 -33.36 15.07
N GLN A 104 -12.36 -32.84 14.63
CA GLN A 104 -13.05 -33.27 13.41
C GLN A 104 -13.17 -32.08 12.47
N ALA A 105 -13.12 -32.33 11.16
CA ALA A 105 -13.50 -31.31 10.17
C ALA A 105 -15.01 -31.00 10.30
N ASP A 106 -15.44 -29.77 10.04
CA ASP A 106 -16.87 -29.49 9.93
C ASP A 106 -17.44 -30.29 8.73
N PRO A 107 -18.42 -31.19 8.92
CA PRO A 107 -18.88 -32.09 7.87
C PRO A 107 -19.76 -31.41 6.81
N ALA A 108 -20.21 -30.18 7.04
CA ALA A 108 -20.91 -29.36 6.04
C ALA A 108 -19.91 -28.60 5.16
N LYS A 109 -18.81 -28.09 5.74
CA LYS A 109 -17.75 -27.38 5.01
C LYS A 109 -16.78 -28.32 4.29
N PHE A 110 -16.39 -29.42 4.95
CA PHE A 110 -15.39 -30.38 4.50
C PHE A 110 -15.97 -31.79 4.45
N PRO A 111 -16.95 -32.06 3.56
CA PRO A 111 -17.65 -33.34 3.50
C PRO A 111 -16.75 -34.54 3.15
N SER A 112 -15.58 -34.31 2.54
CA SER A 112 -14.57 -35.35 2.28
C SER A 112 -13.56 -35.50 3.43
N GLY A 113 -13.53 -34.56 4.39
CA GLY A 113 -12.55 -34.48 5.48
C GLY A 113 -11.18 -33.93 5.05
N ILE A 114 -10.40 -33.44 6.04
CA ILE A 114 -9.10 -32.78 5.80
C ILE A 114 -8.10 -33.68 5.09
N LYS A 115 -8.02 -34.98 5.40
CA LYS A 115 -7.10 -35.91 4.71
C LYS A 115 -7.30 -35.91 3.19
N ALA A 116 -8.55 -35.97 2.72
CA ALA A 116 -8.86 -35.99 1.29
C ALA A 116 -8.59 -34.62 0.62
N LEU A 117 -8.64 -33.53 1.39
CA LEU A 117 -8.20 -32.21 0.93
C LEU A 117 -6.67 -32.13 0.85
N ALA A 118 -5.94 -32.72 1.80
CA ALA A 118 -4.48 -32.83 1.76
C ALA A 118 -4.03 -33.63 0.54
N ASP A 119 -4.63 -34.80 0.28
CA ASP A 119 -4.38 -35.61 -0.93
C ASP A 119 -4.56 -34.78 -2.21
N TYR A 120 -5.68 -34.05 -2.32
CA TYR A 120 -5.96 -33.19 -3.48
C TYR A 120 -4.89 -32.11 -3.71
N VAL A 121 -4.36 -31.53 -2.63
CA VAL A 121 -3.32 -30.49 -2.63
C VAL A 121 -1.94 -31.09 -2.96
N HIS A 122 -1.60 -32.24 -2.38
CA HIS A 122 -0.35 -32.97 -2.63
C HIS A 122 -0.24 -33.48 -4.07
N GLU A 123 -1.33 -34.03 -4.63
CA GLU A 123 -1.42 -34.45 -6.04
C GLU A 123 -1.05 -33.32 -7.03
N ARG A 124 -1.17 -32.06 -6.61
CA ARG A 124 -0.87 -30.86 -7.41
C ARG A 124 0.52 -30.26 -7.14
N GLY A 125 1.33 -30.91 -6.30
CA GLY A 125 2.67 -30.46 -5.91
C GLY A 125 2.66 -29.28 -4.94
N MET A 126 1.58 -29.12 -4.18
CA MET A 126 1.40 -28.09 -3.15
C MET A 126 1.35 -28.75 -1.76
N LYS A 127 1.23 -27.93 -0.71
CA LYS A 127 1.23 -28.33 0.70
C LYS A 127 0.00 -27.78 1.41
N LEU A 128 -0.60 -28.56 2.32
CA LEU A 128 -1.75 -28.11 3.10
C LEU A 128 -1.31 -27.64 4.49
N GLY A 129 -1.75 -26.46 4.89
CA GLY A 129 -1.62 -25.96 6.26
C GLY A 129 -2.95 -25.97 7.01
N ILE A 130 -2.89 -26.02 8.34
CA ILE A 130 -4.05 -25.99 9.23
C ILE A 130 -3.80 -25.05 10.41
N TYR A 131 -4.89 -24.67 11.08
CA TYR A 131 -4.91 -23.79 12.23
C TYR A 131 -5.36 -24.51 13.51
N GLY A 132 -4.73 -24.16 14.62
CA GLY A 132 -5.11 -24.53 15.98
C GLY A 132 -4.80 -23.39 16.96
N ASP A 133 -4.98 -23.65 18.26
CA ASP A 133 -4.77 -22.66 19.33
C ASP A 133 -4.21 -23.35 20.57
N VAL A 134 -3.29 -22.71 21.31
CA VAL A 134 -2.77 -23.26 22.57
C VAL A 134 -3.79 -23.27 23.71
N GLY A 135 -4.83 -22.45 23.62
CA GLY A 135 -5.84 -22.27 24.65
C GLY A 135 -7.01 -23.26 24.57
N THR A 136 -8.05 -22.97 25.35
CA THR A 136 -9.24 -23.84 25.46
C THR A 136 -10.20 -23.74 24.27
N GLN A 137 -10.14 -22.61 23.55
CA GLN A 137 -10.91 -22.32 22.35
C GLN A 137 -10.02 -21.57 21.36
N THR A 138 -10.29 -21.70 20.07
CA THR A 138 -9.75 -20.78 19.05
C THR A 138 -10.35 -19.39 19.17
N CYS A 139 -9.77 -18.40 18.50
CA CYS A 139 -10.28 -17.02 18.49
C CYS A 139 -11.76 -16.92 18.03
N ALA A 140 -12.19 -17.70 17.04
CA ALA A 140 -13.58 -17.82 16.59
C ALA A 140 -14.41 -18.87 17.38
N ARG A 141 -13.92 -19.28 18.56
CA ARG A 141 -14.58 -20.17 19.52
C ARG A 141 -14.89 -21.57 18.97
N TYR A 142 -13.95 -22.15 18.23
CA TYR A 142 -13.90 -23.59 17.95
C TYR A 142 -13.04 -24.30 19.02
N PRO A 143 -13.00 -25.64 19.10
CA PRO A 143 -12.19 -26.32 20.10
C PRO A 143 -10.69 -25.97 19.96
N GLY A 144 -10.10 -25.40 21.02
CA GLY A 144 -8.66 -25.19 21.13
C GLY A 144 -7.96 -26.45 21.66
N SER A 145 -6.63 -26.42 21.72
CA SER A 145 -5.80 -27.62 21.94
C SER A 145 -5.18 -27.72 23.33
N TYR A 146 -5.54 -26.86 24.29
CA TYR A 146 -5.08 -26.96 25.68
C TYR A 146 -5.40 -28.34 26.29
N GLY A 147 -4.36 -29.09 26.66
CA GLY A 147 -4.49 -30.46 27.18
C GLY A 147 -4.79 -31.54 26.12
N HIS A 148 -4.82 -31.16 24.84
CA HIS A 148 -5.05 -32.02 23.68
C HIS A 148 -3.89 -31.97 22.66
N GLU A 149 -2.79 -31.28 22.97
CA GLU A 149 -1.69 -30.94 22.06
C GLU A 149 -1.16 -32.17 21.29
N ALA A 150 -0.88 -33.27 22.01
CA ALA A 150 -0.40 -34.53 21.42
C ALA A 150 -1.46 -35.26 20.56
N VAL A 151 -2.75 -35.14 20.91
CA VAL A 151 -3.85 -35.75 20.14
C VAL A 151 -4.09 -34.97 18.85
N ASP A 152 -3.96 -33.65 18.89
CA ASP A 152 -4.21 -32.78 17.75
C ASP A 152 -3.03 -32.78 16.77
N ALA A 153 -1.78 -32.72 17.26
CA ALA A 153 -0.60 -32.91 16.43
C ALA A 153 -0.63 -34.27 15.69
N GLN A 154 -0.95 -35.36 16.40
CA GLN A 154 -1.12 -36.66 15.74
C GLN A 154 -2.30 -36.67 14.76
N THR A 155 -3.39 -35.94 15.06
CA THR A 155 -4.53 -35.82 14.13
C THR A 155 -4.14 -35.10 12.84
N PHE A 156 -3.33 -34.04 12.93
CA PHE A 156 -2.80 -33.33 11.77
C PHE A 156 -1.80 -34.17 10.98
N ALA A 157 -0.94 -34.95 11.66
CA ALA A 157 -0.04 -35.89 11.01
C ALA A 157 -0.78 -37.04 10.29
N ASP A 158 -1.83 -37.60 10.90
CA ASP A 158 -2.70 -38.62 10.30
C ASP A 158 -3.46 -38.09 9.06
N TRP A 159 -3.76 -36.80 9.03
CA TRP A 159 -4.34 -36.10 7.87
C TRP A 159 -3.29 -35.61 6.86
N GLU A 160 -2.00 -35.86 7.12
CA GLU A 160 -0.88 -35.46 6.28
C GLU A 160 -0.78 -33.92 6.07
N VAL A 161 -1.10 -33.13 7.08
CA VAL A 161 -0.84 -31.69 7.11
C VAL A 161 0.66 -31.39 7.03
N ASP A 162 1.06 -30.28 6.41
CA ASP A 162 2.46 -29.89 6.20
C ASP A 162 2.88 -28.60 6.92
N PHE A 163 1.90 -27.86 7.46
CA PHE A 163 2.08 -26.56 8.12
C PHE A 163 1.03 -26.41 9.23
N VAL A 164 1.40 -25.93 10.42
CA VAL A 164 0.50 -25.72 11.55
C VAL A 164 0.68 -24.31 12.11
N LYS A 165 -0.33 -23.45 11.94
CA LYS A 165 -0.46 -22.17 12.67
C LYS A 165 -1.10 -22.48 14.02
N VAL A 166 -0.47 -22.08 15.12
CA VAL A 166 -1.04 -22.21 16.46
C VAL A 166 -1.14 -20.83 17.11
N ASP A 167 -2.33 -20.45 17.52
CA ASP A 167 -2.72 -19.14 18.05
C ASP A 167 -2.73 -19.06 19.59
N TRP A 168 -3.08 -17.90 20.13
CA TRP A 168 -2.96 -17.50 21.55
C TRP A 168 -4.30 -17.10 22.21
N CYS A 169 -5.46 -17.50 21.67
CA CYS A 169 -6.75 -17.14 22.27
C CYS A 169 -7.15 -18.06 23.44
N PHE A 170 -7.96 -17.55 24.38
CA PHE A 170 -8.57 -18.34 25.47
C PHE A 170 -7.59 -19.22 26.29
N VAL A 171 -6.37 -18.72 26.52
CA VAL A 171 -5.35 -19.32 27.39
C VAL A 171 -5.86 -19.35 28.85
N PRO A 172 -5.88 -20.52 29.51
CA PRO A 172 -6.34 -20.65 30.90
C PRO A 172 -5.22 -20.28 31.89
N PHE A 173 -4.94 -18.98 32.03
CA PHE A 173 -3.87 -18.47 32.89
C PHE A 173 -4.01 -18.87 34.37
N GLU A 174 -5.22 -19.23 34.82
CA GLU A 174 -5.47 -19.77 36.16
C GLU A 174 -4.69 -21.06 36.49
N ASP A 175 -4.37 -21.87 35.47
CA ASP A 175 -3.59 -23.10 35.62
C ASP A 175 -2.08 -22.85 35.75
N PHE A 176 -1.64 -21.59 35.56
CA PHE A 176 -0.23 -21.17 35.59
C PHE A 176 0.07 -20.15 36.71
N PRO A 177 -0.26 -20.45 37.98
CA PRO A 177 -0.15 -19.48 39.07
C PRO A 177 1.28 -19.01 39.30
N GLY A 178 1.49 -17.71 39.19
CA GLY A 178 2.78 -17.06 39.42
C GLY A 178 3.73 -17.01 38.21
N LYS A 179 3.30 -17.46 37.03
CA LYS A 179 4.02 -17.28 35.77
C LYS A 179 3.62 -15.99 35.05
N SER A 180 4.57 -15.39 34.34
CA SER A 180 4.31 -14.35 33.35
C SER A 180 3.73 -14.92 32.05
N GLN A 181 3.07 -14.10 31.23
CA GLN A 181 2.58 -14.54 29.91
C GLN A 181 3.70 -15.14 29.05
N GLN A 182 4.91 -14.57 29.10
CA GLN A 182 6.10 -15.07 28.40
C GLN A 182 6.45 -16.51 28.80
N GLU A 183 6.39 -16.84 30.09
CA GLU A 183 6.67 -18.19 30.61
C GLU A 183 5.55 -19.19 30.29
N VAL A 184 4.29 -18.73 30.24
CA VAL A 184 3.15 -19.56 29.81
C VAL A 184 3.24 -19.85 28.30
N ALA A 185 3.62 -18.85 27.49
CA ALA A 185 3.84 -19.03 26.06
C ALA A 185 4.97 -20.02 25.79
N ALA A 186 6.12 -19.85 26.43
CA ALA A 186 7.24 -20.78 26.31
C ALA A 186 6.86 -22.23 26.66
N GLU A 187 6.01 -22.43 27.69
CA GLU A 187 5.53 -23.76 28.04
C GLU A 187 4.54 -24.32 27.01
N LEU A 188 3.50 -23.56 26.65
CA LEU A 188 2.44 -24.04 25.77
C LEU A 188 2.91 -24.29 24.33
N TYR A 189 3.72 -23.41 23.77
CA TYR A 189 4.36 -23.65 22.47
C TYR A 189 5.43 -24.74 22.54
N GLY A 190 6.06 -24.94 23.70
CA GLY A 190 6.95 -26.09 23.96
C GLY A 190 6.22 -27.43 23.92
N ARG A 191 5.02 -27.53 24.51
CA ARG A 191 4.17 -28.73 24.40
C ARG A 191 3.78 -29.02 22.95
N TRP A 192 3.48 -28.00 22.16
CA TRP A 192 3.19 -28.14 20.73
C TRP A 192 4.40 -28.58 19.91
N HIS A 193 5.59 -28.03 20.19
CA HIS A 193 6.85 -28.48 19.60
C HIS A 193 7.07 -29.97 19.85
N ASP A 194 7.07 -30.38 21.13
CA ASP A 194 7.24 -31.78 21.55
C ASP A 194 6.18 -32.70 20.92
N ALA A 195 4.93 -32.23 20.82
CA ALA A 195 3.83 -32.96 20.20
C ALA A 195 4.01 -33.16 18.69
N ILE A 196 4.45 -32.12 17.96
CA ILE A 196 4.73 -32.19 16.51
C ILE A 196 5.90 -33.15 16.24
N GLU A 197 7.02 -33.00 16.95
CA GLU A 197 8.18 -33.88 16.83
C GLU A 197 7.84 -35.35 17.13
N ALA A 198 7.00 -35.59 18.15
CA ALA A 198 6.56 -36.94 18.52
C ALA A 198 5.75 -37.66 17.43
N THR A 199 5.13 -36.94 16.48
CA THR A 199 4.43 -37.57 15.34
C THR A 199 5.39 -38.22 14.33
N GLY A 200 6.64 -37.76 14.28
CA GLY A 200 7.60 -38.14 13.24
C GLY A 200 7.29 -37.62 11.83
N ARG A 201 6.24 -36.80 11.64
CA ARG A 201 5.95 -36.12 10.37
C ARG A 201 6.52 -34.69 10.41
N PRO A 202 7.39 -34.30 9.46
CA PRO A 202 7.82 -32.90 9.34
C PRO A 202 6.63 -32.00 9.00
N MET A 203 6.30 -31.07 9.90
CA MET A 203 5.26 -30.06 9.74
C MET A 203 5.85 -28.70 10.11
N PHE A 204 5.71 -27.71 9.22
CA PHE A 204 6.21 -26.36 9.46
C PHE A 204 5.40 -25.70 10.58
N PHE A 205 6.04 -25.29 11.67
CA PHE A 205 5.36 -24.81 12.88
C PHE A 205 5.40 -23.27 12.99
N SER A 206 4.21 -22.66 12.96
CA SER A 206 3.99 -21.21 13.02
C SER A 206 3.41 -20.79 14.36
N ILE A 207 4.20 -20.09 15.16
CA ILE A 207 3.84 -19.54 16.48
C ILE A 207 3.10 -18.21 16.29
N CYS A 208 1.80 -18.17 16.56
CA CYS A 208 0.95 -16.99 16.39
C CYS A 208 0.62 -16.35 17.75
N VAL A 209 1.56 -15.57 18.28
CA VAL A 209 1.29 -14.71 19.45
C VAL A 209 1.28 -13.25 19.01
N TRP A 210 0.11 -12.64 19.08
CA TRP A 210 -0.13 -11.23 18.78
C TRP A 210 -0.13 -10.34 20.04
N ASP A 211 -0.30 -10.90 21.25
CA ASP A 211 -0.30 -10.14 22.51
C ASP A 211 1.08 -9.49 22.76
N PRO A 212 1.18 -8.15 22.82
CA PRO A 212 2.46 -7.43 22.96
C PRO A 212 3.14 -7.61 24.33
N SER A 213 2.48 -8.25 25.31
CA SER A 213 3.11 -8.68 26.56
C SER A 213 3.94 -9.97 26.43
N VAL A 214 3.84 -10.65 25.28
CA VAL A 214 4.68 -11.80 24.90
C VAL A 214 5.53 -11.42 23.70
N LYS A 215 6.84 -11.46 23.88
CA LYS A 215 7.81 -11.33 22.80
C LYS A 215 8.11 -12.69 22.23
N SER A 216 7.38 -13.07 21.19
CA SER A 216 7.50 -14.37 20.53
C SER A 216 8.95 -14.69 20.13
N TRP A 217 9.67 -13.71 19.56
CA TRP A 217 11.07 -13.82 19.13
C TRP A 217 12.08 -14.12 20.26
N GLU A 218 11.73 -13.93 21.53
CA GLU A 218 12.59 -14.29 22.67
C GLU A 218 12.44 -15.78 23.08
N ILE A 219 11.43 -16.49 22.57
CA ILE A 219 11.12 -17.90 22.93
C ILE A 219 10.96 -18.85 21.74
N ALA A 220 10.65 -18.33 20.55
CA ALA A 220 10.21 -19.14 19.42
C ALA A 220 11.33 -19.86 18.67
N GLY A 221 12.55 -19.31 18.61
CA GLY A 221 13.65 -19.88 17.81
C GLY A 221 14.01 -21.36 18.08
N PRO A 222 14.00 -21.87 19.33
CA PRO A 222 14.18 -23.30 19.60
C PRO A 222 12.88 -24.13 19.52
N LEU A 223 11.72 -23.51 19.28
CA LEU A 223 10.40 -24.14 19.37
C LEU A 223 9.67 -24.24 18.02
N GLY A 224 9.78 -23.26 17.13
CA GLY A 224 9.03 -23.19 15.88
C GLY A 224 9.79 -22.57 14.72
N ASP A 225 9.26 -22.76 13.51
CA ASP A 225 9.89 -22.37 12.25
C ASP A 225 9.62 -20.90 11.88
N MET A 226 8.53 -20.31 12.37
CA MET A 226 8.27 -18.87 12.29
C MET A 226 7.45 -18.38 13.49
N TRP A 227 7.49 -17.06 13.74
CA TRP A 227 6.71 -16.45 14.82
C TRP A 227 6.20 -15.05 14.47
N ARG A 228 4.91 -14.83 14.75
CA ARG A 228 4.26 -13.51 14.63
C ARG A 228 4.96 -12.47 15.51
N THR A 229 5.30 -11.32 14.94
CA THR A 229 5.97 -10.20 15.65
C THR A 229 5.07 -8.99 15.87
N SER A 230 3.83 -9.05 15.38
CA SER A 230 2.86 -7.95 15.36
C SER A 230 1.44 -8.46 15.62
N ASN A 231 0.55 -7.54 16.00
CA ASN A 231 -0.90 -7.77 16.01
C ASN A 231 -1.44 -8.06 14.60
N ASP A 232 -2.62 -8.67 14.54
CA ASP A 232 -3.44 -8.65 13.33
C ASP A 232 -3.69 -7.18 12.92
N TYR A 233 -3.71 -6.92 11.62
CA TYR A 233 -3.62 -5.56 11.09
C TYR A 233 -4.59 -5.32 9.94
N SER A 234 -4.91 -4.06 9.68
CA SER A 234 -5.83 -3.68 8.61
C SER A 234 -5.11 -3.53 7.27
N ASP A 235 -5.86 -3.66 6.18
CA ASP A 235 -5.44 -3.30 4.83
C ASP A 235 -5.33 -1.77 4.67
N SER A 236 -4.30 -1.18 5.29
CA SER A 236 -4.03 0.25 5.29
C SER A 236 -2.53 0.56 5.41
N TRP A 237 -2.12 1.69 4.85
CA TRP A 237 -0.70 2.07 4.78
C TRP A 237 -0.02 2.21 6.15
N GLY A 238 -0.67 2.88 7.10
CA GLY A 238 -0.15 3.06 8.46
C GLY A 238 0.05 1.73 9.19
N ALA A 239 -0.78 0.73 8.91
CA ALA A 239 -0.66 -0.60 9.49
C ALA A 239 0.52 -1.39 8.88
N VAL A 240 0.73 -1.28 7.56
CA VAL A 240 1.93 -1.83 6.87
C VAL A 240 3.21 -1.20 7.43
N LEU A 241 3.25 0.12 7.61
CA LEU A 241 4.39 0.82 8.22
C LEU A 241 4.63 0.37 9.67
N GLY A 242 3.58 0.21 10.47
CA GLY A 242 3.68 -0.29 11.84
C GLY A 242 4.34 -1.67 11.94
N ASN A 243 4.03 -2.58 11.01
CA ASN A 243 4.67 -3.90 10.96
C ASN A 243 6.12 -3.84 10.47
N ILE A 244 6.47 -2.92 9.56
CA ILE A 244 7.87 -2.66 9.16
C ILE A 244 8.69 -2.13 10.34
N ASP A 245 8.16 -1.19 11.11
CA ASP A 245 8.84 -0.63 12.28
C ASP A 245 9.00 -1.65 13.42
N ALA A 246 7.99 -2.50 13.64
CA ALA A 246 8.08 -3.61 14.60
C ALA A 246 9.17 -4.63 14.22
N GLN A 247 9.41 -4.82 12.92
CA GLN A 247 10.42 -5.74 12.39
C GLN A 247 11.85 -5.18 12.39
N ALA A 248 12.01 -3.86 12.24
CA ALA A 248 13.32 -3.21 12.14
C ALA A 248 14.37 -3.65 13.17
N PRO A 249 14.07 -3.81 14.48
CA PRO A 249 15.04 -4.24 15.48
C PRO A 249 15.29 -5.76 15.53
N LEU A 250 14.54 -6.58 14.78
CA LEU A 250 14.52 -8.05 14.94
C LEU A 250 15.42 -8.80 13.94
N ALA A 251 16.15 -8.09 13.07
CA ALA A 251 16.89 -8.68 11.95
C ALA A 251 17.92 -9.76 12.32
N ASP A 252 18.55 -9.66 13.49
CA ASP A 252 19.52 -10.66 13.98
C ASP A 252 18.86 -11.90 14.61
N LEU A 253 17.53 -11.93 14.75
CA LEU A 253 16.79 -13.04 15.36
C LEU A 253 16.22 -14.04 14.34
N ALA A 254 16.07 -13.64 13.07
CA ALA A 254 15.69 -14.54 11.98
C ALA A 254 16.88 -15.27 11.34
N GLY A 255 16.60 -16.37 10.65
CA GLY A 255 17.51 -17.08 9.75
C GLY A 255 17.22 -18.58 9.60
N PRO A 256 17.86 -19.28 8.64
CA PRO A 256 17.61 -20.71 8.36
C PRO A 256 17.98 -21.67 9.51
N ASP A 257 18.72 -21.16 10.51
CA ASP A 257 19.16 -21.84 11.73
C ASP A 257 18.36 -21.42 12.98
N LYS A 258 17.33 -20.57 12.81
CA LYS A 258 16.53 -20.01 13.91
C LYS A 258 15.02 -20.01 13.65
N GLY A 259 14.59 -19.95 12.38
CA GLY A 259 13.23 -19.62 11.98
C GLY A 259 13.06 -18.14 11.59
N TRP A 260 11.82 -17.75 11.30
CA TRP A 260 11.51 -16.50 10.60
C TRP A 260 10.63 -15.56 11.43
N ASN A 261 10.99 -14.27 11.48
CA ASN A 261 10.10 -13.23 11.99
C ASN A 261 8.91 -13.07 11.03
N ASP A 262 7.67 -13.12 11.53
CA ASP A 262 6.45 -13.00 10.74
C ASP A 262 5.72 -11.66 11.02
N PRO A 263 5.76 -10.69 10.08
CA PRO A 263 4.98 -9.45 10.13
C PRO A 263 3.54 -9.61 9.64
N ASP A 264 3.04 -10.85 9.59
CA ASP A 264 1.69 -11.27 9.21
C ASP A 264 1.39 -11.27 7.70
N ILE A 265 0.28 -11.92 7.34
CA ILE A 265 -0.17 -12.23 5.97
C ILE A 265 -0.27 -10.97 5.09
N LEU A 266 0.17 -11.06 3.83
CA LEU A 266 0.15 -9.97 2.84
C LEU A 266 -1.28 -9.52 2.50
N MET A 267 -1.49 -8.20 2.45
CA MET A 267 -2.76 -7.56 2.04
C MET A 267 -2.83 -7.27 0.54
N VAL A 268 -1.81 -7.65 -0.23
CA VAL A 268 -1.66 -7.33 -1.67
C VAL A 268 -2.93 -7.64 -2.48
N GLY A 269 -3.60 -6.57 -2.93
CA GLY A 269 -4.80 -6.65 -3.78
C GLY A 269 -6.15 -6.79 -3.04
N LYS A 270 -6.22 -6.42 -1.76
CA LYS A 270 -7.45 -6.39 -0.94
C LYS A 270 -8.42 -5.26 -1.30
N GLY A 271 -7.92 -4.07 -1.61
CA GLY A 271 -8.67 -2.91 -2.12
C GLY A 271 -8.60 -1.62 -1.27
N GLY A 272 -8.07 -1.68 -0.05
CA GLY A 272 -7.90 -0.55 0.88
C GLY A 272 -6.59 0.23 0.72
N MET A 273 -5.64 -0.29 -0.07
CA MET A 273 -4.41 0.40 -0.45
C MET A 273 -4.25 0.52 -1.98
N THR A 274 -3.41 1.45 -2.41
CA THR A 274 -2.97 1.64 -3.80
C THR A 274 -2.03 0.52 -4.25
N ALA A 275 -1.90 0.36 -5.57
CA ALA A 275 -0.93 -0.57 -6.16
C ALA A 275 0.53 -0.27 -5.75
N THR A 276 0.87 1.00 -5.51
CA THR A 276 2.19 1.43 -5.03
C THR A 276 2.44 0.90 -3.62
N GLU A 277 1.52 1.13 -2.69
CA GLU A 277 1.61 0.65 -1.31
C GLU A 277 1.68 -0.88 -1.24
N TYR A 278 0.88 -1.60 -2.04
CA TYR A 278 0.99 -3.06 -2.15
C TYR A 278 2.33 -3.54 -2.72
N ARG A 279 2.89 -2.83 -3.71
CA ARG A 279 4.24 -3.11 -4.22
C ARG A 279 5.30 -2.88 -3.14
N THR A 280 5.11 -1.85 -2.32
CA THR A 280 5.98 -1.53 -1.19
C THR A 280 5.88 -2.58 -0.08
N GLN A 281 4.68 -3.00 0.30
CA GLN A 281 4.47 -4.11 1.25
C GLN A 281 5.22 -5.37 0.79
N PHE A 282 4.96 -5.83 -0.45
CA PHE A 282 5.58 -7.06 -0.97
C PHE A 282 7.12 -6.95 -1.01
N SER A 283 7.62 -5.78 -1.40
CA SER A 283 9.06 -5.50 -1.40
C SER A 283 9.66 -5.53 0.00
N MET A 284 9.01 -4.91 0.99
CA MET A 284 9.53 -4.83 2.35
C MET A 284 9.46 -6.17 3.08
N TRP A 285 8.39 -6.96 2.93
CA TRP A 285 8.34 -8.33 3.44
C TRP A 285 9.48 -9.17 2.83
N SER A 286 9.69 -9.07 1.51
CA SER A 286 10.78 -9.77 0.82
C SER A 286 12.17 -9.32 1.27
N MET A 287 12.36 -8.02 1.53
CA MET A 287 13.60 -7.51 2.13
C MET A 287 13.79 -8.03 3.55
N MET A 288 12.71 -8.20 4.32
CA MET A 288 12.77 -8.66 5.71
C MET A 288 12.92 -10.19 5.88
N ALA A 289 12.92 -10.97 4.79
CA ALA A 289 12.87 -12.44 4.84
C ALA A 289 11.61 -12.96 5.59
N ALA A 290 10.49 -12.29 5.36
CA ALA A 290 9.21 -12.60 5.99
C ALA A 290 8.45 -13.70 5.22
N PRO A 291 7.56 -14.46 5.88
CA PRO A 291 6.57 -15.31 5.21
C PRO A 291 5.82 -14.54 4.10
N LEU A 292 5.83 -15.06 2.87
CA LEU A 292 5.07 -14.50 1.75
C LEU A 292 3.74 -15.26 1.61
N LEU A 293 2.88 -15.09 2.61
CA LEU A 293 1.51 -15.62 2.60
C LEU A 293 0.57 -14.60 1.97
N ALA A 294 -0.03 -14.91 0.82
CA ALA A 294 -1.05 -14.08 0.18
C ALA A 294 -2.39 -14.23 0.91
N GLY A 295 -2.99 -13.12 1.34
CA GLY A 295 -4.26 -13.14 2.07
C GLY A 295 -5.50 -12.85 1.22
N ASN A 296 -5.37 -12.58 -0.08
CA ASN A 296 -6.43 -12.10 -0.98
C ASN A 296 -7.19 -13.23 -1.71
N ASP A 297 -8.26 -12.91 -2.47
CA ASP A 297 -8.89 -13.88 -3.37
C ASP A 297 -8.07 -14.07 -4.65
N VAL A 298 -7.17 -15.05 -4.63
CA VAL A 298 -6.30 -15.41 -5.77
C VAL A 298 -7.06 -15.87 -7.02
N ARG A 299 -8.36 -16.20 -6.90
CA ARG A 299 -9.21 -16.59 -8.04
C ARG A 299 -9.64 -15.38 -8.88
N ASN A 300 -9.58 -14.16 -8.33
CA ASN A 300 -10.05 -12.94 -8.97
C ASN A 300 -9.10 -11.75 -8.76
N MET A 301 -7.84 -11.93 -9.15
CA MET A 301 -6.82 -10.87 -9.04
C MET A 301 -6.80 -9.96 -10.27
N SER A 302 -6.47 -8.68 -10.03
CA SER A 302 -6.03 -7.80 -11.11
C SER A 302 -4.68 -8.28 -11.70
N GLN A 303 -4.41 -7.94 -12.96
CA GLN A 303 -3.11 -8.21 -13.59
C GLN A 303 -1.95 -7.46 -12.93
N GLU A 304 -2.22 -6.41 -12.14
CA GLU A 304 -1.22 -5.72 -11.34
C GLU A 304 -0.91 -6.48 -10.05
N THR A 305 -1.94 -6.87 -9.30
CA THR A 305 -1.85 -7.75 -8.11
C THR A 305 -1.07 -9.02 -8.42
N LEU A 306 -1.42 -9.72 -9.50
CA LEU A 306 -0.72 -10.94 -9.92
C LEU A 306 0.76 -10.67 -10.23
N ARG A 307 1.08 -9.62 -11.01
CA ARG A 307 2.47 -9.26 -11.34
C ARG A 307 3.29 -8.86 -10.11
N THR A 308 2.66 -8.22 -9.11
CA THR A 308 3.32 -7.93 -7.83
C THR A 308 3.67 -9.23 -7.11
N LEU A 309 2.70 -10.11 -6.87
CA LEU A 309 2.90 -11.36 -6.15
C LEU A 309 3.83 -12.33 -6.88
N THR A 310 3.85 -12.36 -8.21
CA THR A 310 4.71 -13.28 -8.99
C THR A 310 5.99 -12.63 -9.51
N ASN A 311 6.48 -11.53 -8.94
CA ASN A 311 7.76 -10.95 -9.35
C ASN A 311 8.93 -11.83 -8.86
N THR A 312 9.46 -12.66 -9.75
CA THR A 312 10.51 -13.64 -9.46
C THR A 312 11.83 -13.02 -9.00
N GLU A 313 12.12 -11.75 -9.31
CA GLU A 313 13.36 -11.09 -8.84
C GLU A 313 13.24 -10.56 -7.41
N VAL A 314 12.03 -10.15 -7.00
CA VAL A 314 11.73 -9.75 -5.62
C VAL A 314 11.64 -11.00 -4.74
N ILE A 315 10.97 -12.05 -5.21
CA ILE A 315 10.94 -13.38 -4.56
C ILE A 315 12.36 -13.95 -4.40
N ALA A 316 13.26 -13.76 -5.38
CA ALA A 316 14.64 -14.21 -5.28
C ALA A 316 15.49 -13.44 -4.26
N ILE A 317 15.05 -12.24 -3.82
CA ILE A 317 15.63 -11.57 -2.65
C ILE A 317 15.12 -12.25 -1.39
N ASP A 318 13.80 -12.45 -1.27
CA ASP A 318 13.18 -13.11 -0.11
C ASP A 318 13.78 -14.50 0.17
N GLN A 319 13.80 -15.33 -0.87
CA GLN A 319 14.21 -16.73 -0.85
C GLN A 319 15.73 -16.91 -0.99
N ASP A 320 16.54 -15.87 -0.81
CA ASP A 320 18.01 -15.98 -0.83
C ASP A 320 18.51 -16.89 0.32
N PRO A 321 19.33 -17.91 0.05
CA PRO A 321 19.69 -18.94 1.03
C PRO A 321 20.65 -18.47 2.13
N LEU A 322 21.11 -17.21 2.13
CA LEU A 322 21.75 -16.63 3.32
C LEU A 322 20.73 -16.36 4.42
N GLY A 323 19.46 -16.16 4.05
CA GLY A 323 18.33 -16.04 4.97
C GLY A 323 18.45 -14.88 5.97
N ARG A 324 19.14 -13.80 5.59
CA ARG A 324 19.30 -12.62 6.44
C ARG A 324 18.20 -11.62 6.16
N GLN A 325 17.46 -11.24 7.20
CA GLN A 325 16.57 -10.09 7.19
C GLN A 325 17.35 -8.79 6.91
N ALA A 326 16.76 -7.86 6.16
CA ALA A 326 17.32 -6.54 5.95
C ALA A 326 17.46 -5.74 7.26
N THR A 327 18.48 -4.90 7.34
CA THR A 327 18.62 -3.89 8.39
C THR A 327 18.31 -2.50 7.85
N ARG A 328 17.66 -1.66 8.67
CA ARG A 328 17.50 -0.22 8.38
C ARG A 328 18.84 0.47 8.61
N VAL A 329 19.54 0.81 7.53
CA VAL A 329 20.88 1.43 7.57
C VAL A 329 20.83 2.96 7.64
N ARG A 330 19.72 3.56 7.22
CA ARG A 330 19.39 4.97 7.49
C ARG A 330 17.88 5.17 7.65
N ASP A 331 17.55 6.12 8.50
CA ASP A 331 16.22 6.55 8.91
C ASP A 331 16.27 8.07 9.00
N ASP A 332 15.76 8.75 7.97
CA ASP A 332 15.62 10.21 7.90
C ASP A 332 14.15 10.61 8.19
N GLY A 333 13.44 9.85 9.03
CA GLY A 333 12.00 9.99 9.26
C GLY A 333 11.19 9.31 8.16
N ASP A 334 10.67 10.09 7.21
CA ASP A 334 9.86 9.53 6.13
C ASP A 334 10.67 8.81 5.04
N LEU A 335 11.99 9.01 4.99
CA LEU A 335 12.85 8.41 3.97
C LEU A 335 13.82 7.43 4.63
N GLU A 336 13.73 6.16 4.24
CA GLU A 336 14.53 5.10 4.82
C GLU A 336 15.36 4.37 3.76
N VAL A 337 16.51 3.86 4.20
CA VAL A 337 17.37 2.97 3.41
C VAL A 337 17.54 1.66 4.17
N TRP A 338 17.25 0.55 3.49
CA TRP A 338 17.41 -0.80 4.02
C TRP A 338 18.38 -1.61 3.18
N ALA A 339 19.22 -2.42 3.82
CA ALA A 339 20.19 -3.27 3.16
C ALA A 339 20.06 -4.73 3.63
N ARG A 340 20.05 -5.68 2.69
CA ARG A 340 20.07 -7.12 2.92
C ARG A 340 21.26 -7.75 2.19
N PRO A 341 22.27 -8.31 2.89
CA PRO A 341 23.30 -9.10 2.22
C PRO A 341 22.69 -10.38 1.64
N LEU A 342 23.21 -10.82 0.49
CA LEU A 342 22.78 -12.02 -0.23
C LEU A 342 23.90 -13.07 -0.27
N ALA A 343 23.55 -14.34 -0.43
CA ALA A 343 24.48 -15.47 -0.31
C ALA A 343 25.70 -15.43 -1.25
N ASN A 344 25.56 -14.76 -2.40
CA ASN A 344 26.64 -14.63 -3.40
C ASN A 344 27.53 -13.39 -3.20
N GLY A 345 27.31 -12.59 -2.15
CA GLY A 345 28.05 -11.36 -1.88
C GLY A 345 27.46 -10.10 -2.54
N ASP A 346 26.33 -10.22 -3.23
CA ASP A 346 25.51 -9.05 -3.59
C ASP A 346 24.81 -8.48 -2.34
N VAL A 347 24.28 -7.27 -2.46
CA VAL A 347 23.37 -6.67 -1.46
C VAL A 347 22.10 -6.23 -2.15
N ALA A 348 20.94 -6.62 -1.62
CA ALA A 348 19.67 -5.99 -1.95
C ALA A 348 19.53 -4.70 -1.15
N VAL A 349 19.14 -3.61 -1.80
CA VAL A 349 18.95 -2.28 -1.20
C VAL A 349 17.56 -1.77 -1.53
N ALA A 350 16.77 -1.45 -0.51
CA ALA A 350 15.47 -0.82 -0.66
C ALA A 350 15.54 0.64 -0.21
N LEU A 351 15.02 1.51 -1.07
CA LEU A 351 14.81 2.93 -0.79
C LEU A 351 13.31 3.10 -0.53
N LEU A 352 12.93 3.30 0.73
CA LEU A 352 11.53 3.36 1.15
C LEU A 352 11.12 4.82 1.37
N ASN A 353 10.05 5.25 0.71
CA ASN A 353 9.40 6.53 0.93
C ASN A 353 8.09 6.32 1.68
N ARG A 354 8.04 6.79 2.93
CA ARG A 354 6.90 6.68 3.84
C ARG A 354 5.89 7.82 3.66
N SER A 355 6.35 8.97 3.14
CA SER A 355 5.58 10.20 3.01
C SER A 355 4.54 10.19 1.89
N GLY A 356 3.55 11.06 2.03
CA GLY A 356 2.55 11.35 1.00
C GLY A 356 3.13 11.92 -0.31
N ILE A 357 4.37 12.41 -0.35
CA ILE A 357 4.96 13.04 -1.55
C ILE A 357 5.97 12.11 -2.23
N ALA A 358 6.06 12.11 -3.55
CA ALA A 358 7.19 11.47 -4.25
C ALA A 358 8.52 12.20 -3.97
N GLN A 359 9.57 11.46 -3.61
CA GLN A 359 10.85 11.99 -3.11
C GLN A 359 12.06 11.30 -3.77
N THR A 360 13.20 12.01 -3.87
CA THR A 360 14.45 11.39 -4.34
C THR A 360 15.21 10.82 -3.16
N ILE A 361 15.44 9.51 -3.16
CA ILE A 361 16.28 8.84 -2.17
C ILE A 361 17.59 8.42 -2.84
N THR A 362 18.72 8.65 -2.18
CA THR A 362 20.05 8.20 -2.62
C THR A 362 20.74 7.51 -1.46
N ALA A 363 21.13 6.25 -1.65
CA ALA A 363 22.00 5.49 -0.75
C ALA A 363 23.39 5.31 -1.37
N GLN A 364 24.42 5.10 -0.57
CA GLN A 364 25.76 4.78 -1.04
C GLN A 364 26.03 3.27 -0.95
N ALA A 365 26.74 2.69 -1.91
CA ALA A 365 27.13 1.28 -1.87
C ALA A 365 27.87 0.90 -0.56
N SER A 366 28.70 1.81 -0.04
CA SER A 366 29.40 1.63 1.25
C SER A 366 28.49 1.71 2.48
N GLU A 367 27.40 2.49 2.41
CA GLU A 367 26.37 2.59 3.46
C GLU A 367 25.55 1.29 3.52
N ALA A 368 25.25 0.70 2.36
CA ALA A 368 24.66 -0.62 2.23
C ALA A 368 25.63 -1.79 2.51
N GLY A 369 26.87 -1.52 2.94
CA GLY A 369 27.85 -2.54 3.33
C GLY A 369 28.59 -3.26 2.19
N LEU A 370 28.50 -2.79 0.94
CA LEU A 370 29.31 -3.35 -0.15
C LEU A 370 30.79 -2.98 -0.02
N PRO A 371 31.73 -3.87 -0.39
CA PRO A 371 33.15 -3.53 -0.47
C PRO A 371 33.42 -2.51 -1.58
N THR A 372 34.38 -1.61 -1.34
CA THR A 372 34.79 -0.57 -2.30
C THR A 372 35.16 -1.14 -3.67
N ALA A 373 34.58 -0.57 -4.73
CA ALA A 373 34.93 -0.85 -6.13
C ALA A 373 34.87 0.43 -6.98
N GLU A 374 35.46 0.38 -8.18
CA GLU A 374 35.39 1.47 -9.17
C GLU A 374 33.97 1.67 -9.73
N SER A 375 33.12 0.64 -9.67
CA SER A 375 31.73 0.70 -10.11
C SER A 375 30.92 -0.49 -9.62
N TYR A 376 29.60 -0.36 -9.67
CA TYR A 376 28.61 -1.35 -9.26
C TYR A 376 27.57 -1.52 -10.36
N SER A 377 27.01 -2.72 -10.48
CA SER A 377 25.81 -2.96 -11.29
C SER A 377 24.58 -2.86 -10.40
N LEU A 378 23.60 -2.05 -10.80
CA LEU A 378 22.33 -1.89 -10.10
C LEU A 378 21.23 -2.57 -10.91
N ARG A 379 20.66 -3.66 -10.40
CA ARG A 379 19.50 -4.34 -10.98
C ARG A 379 18.24 -3.85 -10.27
N ASP A 380 17.48 -2.98 -10.90
CA ASP A 380 16.11 -2.67 -10.46
C ASP A 380 15.23 -3.90 -10.71
N VAL A 381 14.74 -4.51 -9.64
CA VAL A 381 13.98 -5.77 -9.68
C VAL A 381 12.52 -5.57 -10.08
N TRP A 382 12.04 -4.33 -10.16
CA TRP A 382 10.69 -3.98 -10.62
C TRP A 382 10.66 -3.46 -12.06
N ALA A 383 11.68 -2.70 -12.46
CA ALA A 383 11.87 -2.27 -13.86
C ALA A 383 12.54 -3.36 -14.72
N HIS A 384 13.07 -4.41 -14.10
CA HIS A 384 13.86 -5.47 -14.75
C HIS A 384 15.03 -4.91 -15.59
N GLN A 385 15.63 -3.81 -15.13
CA GLN A 385 16.68 -3.07 -15.82
C GLN A 385 17.97 -3.10 -15.00
N THR A 386 19.11 -3.30 -15.69
CA THR A 386 20.43 -3.22 -15.09
C THR A 386 21.16 -1.97 -15.56
N THR A 387 21.58 -1.11 -14.63
CA THR A 387 22.37 0.10 -14.88
C THR A 387 23.74 0.03 -14.18
N LYS A 388 24.62 0.99 -14.45
CA LYS A 388 25.95 1.09 -13.88
C LYS A 388 26.13 2.41 -13.12
N SER A 389 26.66 2.33 -11.91
CA SER A 389 26.96 3.47 -11.02
C SER A 389 28.40 3.41 -10.49
N THR A 390 28.98 4.54 -10.09
CA THR A 390 30.26 4.61 -9.34
C THR A 390 30.09 4.34 -7.83
N GLY A 391 28.86 4.37 -7.31
CA GLY A 391 28.58 4.08 -5.90
C GLY A 391 27.23 4.58 -5.39
N ALA A 392 26.62 5.58 -6.05
CA ALA A 392 25.29 6.07 -5.71
C ALA A 392 24.20 5.11 -6.20
N ILE A 393 23.27 4.78 -5.30
CA ILE A 393 22.07 3.98 -5.53
C ILE A 393 20.90 4.94 -5.38
N ARG A 394 20.44 5.52 -6.48
CA ARG A 394 19.46 6.61 -6.50
C ARG A 394 18.17 6.21 -7.21
N ALA A 395 17.04 6.58 -6.62
CA ALA A 395 15.74 6.55 -7.29
C ALA A 395 14.91 7.77 -6.93
N PHE A 396 14.05 8.18 -7.86
CA PHE A 396 12.89 9.00 -7.55
C PHE A 396 11.74 8.05 -7.18
N VAL A 397 11.42 8.01 -5.89
CA VAL A 397 10.51 7.04 -5.29
C VAL A 397 9.13 7.69 -5.15
N PRO A 398 8.05 7.09 -5.68
CA PRO A 398 6.69 7.61 -5.51
C PRO A 398 6.29 7.77 -4.05
N SER A 399 5.23 8.54 -3.80
CA SER A 399 4.48 8.53 -2.54
C SER A 399 4.19 7.09 -2.09
N HIS A 400 4.44 6.79 -0.83
CA HIS A 400 4.28 5.45 -0.21
C HIS A 400 5.01 4.31 -0.98
N GLY A 401 6.01 4.68 -1.78
CA GLY A 401 6.68 3.81 -2.74
C GLY A 401 7.98 3.21 -2.23
N THR A 402 8.49 2.23 -2.97
CA THR A 402 9.87 1.77 -2.83
C THR A 402 10.54 1.46 -4.16
N ALA A 403 11.82 1.76 -4.24
CA ALA A 403 12.72 1.26 -5.27
C ALA A 403 13.67 0.22 -4.65
N VAL A 404 13.71 -0.99 -5.23
CA VAL A 404 14.54 -2.09 -4.75
C VAL A 404 15.58 -2.42 -5.81
N PHE A 405 16.84 -2.46 -5.41
CA PHE A 405 17.98 -2.78 -6.26
C PHE A 405 18.73 -3.98 -5.72
N ARG A 406 19.03 -4.97 -6.58
CA ARG A 406 20.12 -5.91 -6.32
C ARG A 406 21.42 -5.28 -6.82
N VAL A 407 22.39 -5.14 -5.93
CA VAL A 407 23.65 -4.43 -6.15
C VAL A 407 24.80 -5.41 -6.15
N THR A 408 25.57 -5.43 -7.25
CA THR A 408 26.75 -6.30 -7.42
C THR A 408 28.02 -5.47 -7.50
N GLN A 409 29.08 -5.89 -6.81
CA GLN A 409 30.40 -5.29 -6.89
C GLN A 409 31.02 -5.55 -8.28
N SER A 410 31.28 -4.49 -9.04
CA SER A 410 31.64 -4.54 -10.47
C SER A 410 30.55 -5.08 -11.41
N GLY A 411 30.65 -4.74 -12.69
CA GLY A 411 29.96 -5.48 -13.73
C GLY A 411 29.97 -4.81 -15.10
N ASP A 412 29.64 -5.62 -16.10
CA ASP A 412 29.69 -5.29 -17.53
C ASP A 412 28.48 -4.47 -18.02
N ALA A 413 27.66 -3.94 -17.10
CA ALA A 413 26.50 -3.13 -17.41
C ALA A 413 26.89 -1.92 -18.28
N LYS A 414 26.34 -1.87 -19.51
CA LYS A 414 26.64 -0.83 -20.52
C LYS A 414 25.65 0.33 -20.49
N ALA A 415 24.57 0.22 -19.73
CA ALA A 415 23.58 1.27 -19.54
C ALA A 415 23.96 2.15 -18.35
N PRO A 416 23.92 3.49 -18.48
CA PRO A 416 24.19 4.40 -17.38
C PRO A 416 23.04 4.41 -16.37
N ALA A 417 23.35 4.63 -15.09
CA ALA A 417 22.36 4.97 -14.08
C ALA A 417 21.94 6.43 -14.24
N VAL A 418 20.86 6.68 -14.99
CA VAL A 418 20.27 8.02 -15.16
C VAL A 418 18.90 8.06 -14.48
N SER A 419 18.76 8.90 -13.46
CA SER A 419 17.51 9.15 -12.74
C SER A 419 16.91 10.51 -13.11
N THR A 420 15.61 10.69 -12.89
CA THR A 420 14.95 11.98 -13.02
C THR A 420 13.92 12.18 -11.92
N SER A 421 13.93 13.36 -11.32
CA SER A 421 12.95 13.79 -10.32
C SER A 421 12.26 15.07 -10.77
N VAL A 422 11.03 15.24 -10.29
CA VAL A 422 10.25 16.47 -10.41
C VAL A 422 10.08 17.04 -9.00
N LYS A 423 10.33 18.34 -8.86
CA LYS A 423 10.06 19.12 -7.65
C LYS A 423 9.23 20.35 -8.01
N ILE A 424 7.97 20.36 -7.60
CA ILE A 424 7.06 21.50 -7.67
C ILE A 424 7.39 22.43 -6.50
N GLY A 425 7.57 23.71 -6.79
CA GLY A 425 8.08 24.71 -5.87
C GLY A 425 7.00 25.62 -5.30
N ALA A 426 6.49 25.25 -4.12
CA ALA A 426 6.04 26.17 -3.05
C ALA A 426 5.77 25.35 -1.78
N ASP A 427 6.72 25.32 -0.84
CA ASP A 427 6.45 24.84 0.53
C ASP A 427 5.60 25.91 1.24
N ALA A 428 4.28 25.80 1.15
CA ALA A 428 3.33 26.72 1.78
C ALA A 428 3.05 26.37 3.26
N GLY A 429 4.01 25.71 3.93
CA GLY A 429 3.83 24.97 5.20
C GLY A 429 3.29 23.55 5.01
N THR A 430 2.67 23.29 3.86
CA THR A 430 1.72 22.20 3.62
C THR A 430 2.36 20.86 3.25
N GLU A 431 1.71 19.76 3.63
CA GLU A 431 2.14 18.37 3.34
C GLU A 431 2.24 18.05 1.83
N TRP A 432 1.58 18.81 0.96
CA TRP A 432 1.61 18.62 -0.50
C TRP A 432 2.18 19.87 -1.19
N PRO A 433 2.91 19.71 -2.32
CA PRO A 433 3.37 20.85 -3.09
C PRO A 433 2.19 21.50 -3.83
N VAL A 434 2.02 22.81 -3.63
CA VAL A 434 0.84 23.56 -4.08
C VAL A 434 1.11 24.35 -5.36
N LEU A 435 0.11 24.41 -6.24
CA LEU A 435 0.03 25.34 -7.36
C LEU A 435 -1.30 26.12 -7.34
N PHE A 436 -1.28 27.36 -7.84
CA PHE A 436 -2.44 28.26 -7.83
C PHE A 436 -3.07 28.44 -9.24
N PRO A 437 -4.39 28.27 -9.41
CA PRO A 437 -5.08 28.41 -10.69
C PRO A 437 -4.83 29.75 -11.38
N GLY A 438 -4.37 29.72 -12.63
CA GLY A 438 -4.12 30.92 -13.42
C GLY A 438 -2.92 31.77 -12.99
N GLU A 439 -2.07 31.25 -12.10
CA GLU A 439 -0.78 31.87 -11.73
C GLU A 439 0.42 30.94 -11.94
N PRO A 440 1.60 31.46 -12.32
CA PRO A 440 2.79 30.64 -12.53
C PRO A 440 3.42 30.19 -11.21
N GLY A 441 3.43 28.88 -10.97
CA GLY A 441 4.32 28.24 -9.99
C GLY A 441 5.60 27.72 -10.64
N THR A 442 6.60 27.36 -9.83
CA THR A 442 7.86 26.80 -10.33
C THR A 442 7.80 25.28 -10.34
N VAL A 443 8.31 24.64 -11.40
CA VAL A 443 8.58 23.21 -11.45
C VAL A 443 10.03 22.99 -11.83
N GLU A 444 10.80 22.43 -10.91
CA GLU A 444 12.19 22.03 -11.10
C GLU A 444 12.25 20.55 -11.54
N VAL A 445 13.03 20.27 -12.57
CA VAL A 445 13.32 18.91 -13.03
C VAL A 445 14.82 18.68 -12.88
N VAL A 446 15.20 17.69 -12.07
CA VAL A 446 16.60 17.29 -11.89
C VAL A 446 16.85 16.00 -12.63
N VAL A 447 17.89 15.97 -13.46
CA VAL A 447 18.36 14.78 -14.17
C VAL A 447 19.78 14.49 -13.72
N ALA A 448 19.99 13.34 -13.08
CA ALA A 448 21.29 12.93 -12.58
C ALA A 448 21.81 11.70 -13.32
N ASN A 449 23.12 11.63 -13.53
CA ASN A 449 23.83 10.53 -14.15
C ASN A 449 24.92 10.03 -13.19
N ASP A 450 24.60 8.96 -12.46
CA ASP A 450 25.48 8.35 -11.45
C ASP A 450 26.47 7.33 -12.06
N ALA A 451 26.44 7.15 -13.38
CA ALA A 451 27.42 6.35 -14.10
C ALA A 451 28.73 7.13 -14.30
N PRO A 452 29.88 6.43 -14.46
CA PRO A 452 31.14 7.07 -14.85
C PRO A 452 31.17 7.55 -16.31
N MET A 453 30.14 7.24 -17.12
CA MET A 453 30.10 7.54 -18.55
C MET A 453 29.20 8.73 -18.87
N THR A 454 29.64 9.59 -19.79
CA THR A 454 28.86 10.70 -20.33
C THR A 454 27.72 10.20 -21.23
N VAL A 455 26.52 10.76 -21.07
CA VAL A 455 25.39 10.61 -22.00
C VAL A 455 25.22 11.85 -22.87
N THR A 456 24.61 11.72 -24.05
CA THR A 456 24.48 12.81 -25.04
C THR A 456 23.05 12.98 -25.56
N ASP A 457 22.72 14.15 -26.12
CA ASP A 457 21.36 14.49 -26.60
C ASP A 457 20.29 14.21 -25.53
N VAL A 458 20.52 14.76 -24.33
CA VAL A 458 19.61 14.64 -23.19
C VAL A 458 18.44 15.59 -23.42
N ARG A 459 17.31 15.04 -23.86
CA ARG A 459 16.06 15.76 -24.03
C ARG A 459 15.22 15.59 -22.77
N ILE A 460 14.92 16.70 -22.13
CA ILE A 460 14.06 16.82 -20.94
C ILE A 460 12.75 17.45 -21.41
N GLU A 461 11.63 16.79 -21.18
CA GLU A 461 10.30 17.23 -21.62
C GLU A 461 9.36 17.27 -20.42
N LEU A 462 8.87 18.45 -20.08
CA LEU A 462 7.84 18.60 -19.04
C LEU A 462 6.46 18.35 -19.65
N VAL A 463 5.74 17.40 -19.08
CA VAL A 463 4.37 17.04 -19.43
C VAL A 463 3.46 17.48 -18.28
N VAL A 464 2.60 18.45 -18.60
CA VAL A 464 1.56 18.98 -17.71
C VAL A 464 0.17 18.56 -18.24
N PRO A 465 -0.90 18.66 -17.42
CA PRO A 465 -2.27 18.40 -17.86
C PRO A 465 -2.75 19.32 -18.99
N ASP A 466 -3.77 18.86 -19.72
CA ASP A 466 -4.41 19.65 -20.77
C ASP A 466 -4.97 20.97 -20.19
N GLY A 467 -4.73 22.08 -20.90
CA GLY A 467 -5.16 23.42 -20.51
C GLY A 467 -4.25 24.15 -19.51
N TRP A 468 -3.20 23.51 -19.01
CA TRP A 468 -2.14 24.18 -18.25
C TRP A 468 -1.11 24.79 -19.21
N ASP A 469 -0.52 25.92 -18.83
CA ASP A 469 0.50 26.62 -19.62
C ASP A 469 1.91 26.38 -19.03
N VAL A 470 2.91 26.28 -19.90
CA VAL A 470 4.33 26.16 -19.53
C VAL A 470 5.08 27.27 -20.24
N GLU A 471 5.74 28.16 -19.50
CA GLU A 471 6.36 29.34 -20.09
C GLU A 471 7.55 28.96 -21.00
N GLY A 472 7.42 29.26 -22.29
CA GLY A 472 8.42 28.98 -23.31
C GLY A 472 8.29 27.58 -23.92
N ASP A 473 9.42 26.96 -24.29
CA ASP A 473 9.43 25.59 -24.81
C ASP A 473 9.30 24.60 -23.63
N PRO A 474 8.34 23.65 -23.61
CA PRO A 474 8.28 22.60 -22.58
C PRO A 474 9.40 21.55 -22.72
N VAL A 475 10.16 21.61 -23.83
CA VAL A 475 11.34 20.78 -24.07
C VAL A 475 12.62 21.58 -23.82
N ARG A 476 13.57 20.97 -23.11
CA ARG A 476 14.93 21.45 -22.91
C ARG A 476 15.91 20.38 -23.38
N ARG A 477 17.06 20.79 -23.90
CA ARG A 477 18.05 19.89 -24.49
C ARG A 477 19.45 20.21 -24.00
N GLU A 478 20.04 19.27 -23.28
CA GLU A 478 21.47 19.29 -22.98
C GLU A 478 22.24 18.46 -23.99
N ARG A 479 23.30 19.04 -24.57
CA ARG A 479 24.14 18.35 -25.55
C ARG A 479 24.78 17.10 -24.96
N GLN A 480 25.18 17.17 -23.69
CA GLN A 480 25.79 16.09 -22.93
C GLN A 480 25.56 16.29 -21.43
N LEU A 481 25.42 15.19 -20.69
CA LEU A 481 25.50 15.15 -19.24
C LEU A 481 26.66 14.23 -18.86
N GLY A 482 27.66 14.78 -18.17
CA GLY A 482 28.85 14.02 -17.76
C GLY A 482 28.50 12.90 -16.79
N GLY A 483 29.43 11.95 -16.60
CA GLY A 483 29.34 11.01 -15.49
C GLY A 483 29.51 11.71 -14.14
N GLU A 484 28.80 11.22 -13.12
CA GLU A 484 28.76 11.80 -11.76
C GLU A 484 28.36 13.28 -11.75
N ARG A 485 27.33 13.61 -12.56
CA ARG A 485 26.80 14.96 -12.71
C ARG A 485 25.27 14.95 -12.75
N GLU A 486 24.71 16.08 -12.36
CA GLU A 486 23.31 16.41 -12.53
C GLU A 486 23.13 17.72 -13.30
N VAL A 487 21.95 17.89 -13.88
CA VAL A 487 21.45 19.15 -14.41
C VAL A 487 20.08 19.40 -13.80
N SER A 488 19.84 20.63 -13.33
CA SER A 488 18.53 21.11 -12.91
C SER A 488 17.97 22.07 -13.96
N VAL A 489 16.68 21.96 -14.22
CA VAL A 489 15.94 22.76 -15.20
C VAL A 489 14.63 23.23 -14.57
N SER A 490 14.46 24.54 -14.41
CA SER A 490 13.23 25.14 -13.92
C SER A 490 12.29 25.53 -15.07
N TYR A 491 11.00 25.29 -14.86
CA TYR A 491 9.89 25.71 -15.70
C TYR A 491 8.93 26.56 -14.87
N ALA A 492 8.36 27.61 -15.46
CA ALA A 492 7.18 28.26 -14.90
C ALA A 492 5.93 27.57 -15.46
N VAL A 493 5.05 27.09 -14.57
CA VAL A 493 3.86 26.30 -14.91
C VAL A 493 2.64 26.98 -14.32
N THR A 494 1.65 27.28 -15.17
CA THR A 494 0.39 27.92 -14.77
C THR A 494 -0.75 26.92 -14.93
N PRO A 495 -1.35 26.42 -13.82
CA PRO A 495 -2.56 25.61 -13.91
C PRO A 495 -3.71 26.36 -14.58
N SER A 496 -4.63 25.62 -15.21
CA SER A 496 -5.86 26.22 -15.71
C SER A 496 -6.65 26.90 -14.58
N ARG A 497 -7.35 27.99 -14.91
CA ARG A 497 -8.22 28.72 -13.96
C ARG A 497 -9.41 27.89 -13.48
N ASP A 498 -9.77 26.85 -14.21
CA ASP A 498 -10.93 26.00 -13.95
C ASP A 498 -10.56 24.73 -13.16
N THR A 499 -9.28 24.52 -12.81
CA THR A 499 -8.80 23.38 -12.01
C THR A 499 -8.69 23.78 -10.53
N SER A 500 -9.29 23.03 -9.60
CA SER A 500 -9.16 23.27 -8.15
C SER A 500 -9.55 22.03 -7.34
N GLY A 501 -8.89 21.78 -6.22
CA GLY A 501 -9.07 20.58 -5.37
C GLY A 501 -8.32 19.34 -5.88
N ASP A 502 -7.93 19.31 -7.15
CA ASP A 502 -7.30 18.14 -7.78
C ASP A 502 -5.82 17.96 -7.42
N ARG A 503 -5.47 16.74 -6.99
CA ARG A 503 -4.07 16.25 -6.95
C ARG A 503 -3.65 15.78 -8.35
N THR A 504 -2.91 16.63 -9.05
CA THR A 504 -2.74 16.51 -10.50
C THR A 504 -1.29 16.19 -10.89
N PRO A 505 -1.01 15.17 -11.73
CA PRO A 505 0.36 14.75 -12.03
C PRO A 505 1.10 15.70 -12.96
N VAL A 506 2.27 16.15 -12.52
CA VAL A 506 3.28 16.85 -13.32
C VAL A 506 4.45 15.90 -13.57
N THR A 507 4.74 15.60 -14.83
CA THR A 507 5.68 14.53 -15.21
C THR A 507 6.82 15.06 -16.07
N ALA A 508 8.07 14.80 -15.68
CA ALA A 508 9.22 14.95 -16.56
C ALA A 508 9.49 13.63 -17.29
N ARG A 509 9.60 13.69 -18.62
CA ARG A 509 10.09 12.60 -19.46
C ARG A 509 11.48 12.95 -19.97
N VAL A 510 12.44 12.06 -19.78
CA VAL A 510 13.83 12.27 -20.20
C VAL A 510 14.25 11.16 -21.14
N THR A 511 14.89 11.54 -22.24
CA THR A 511 15.54 10.61 -23.17
C THR A 511 16.98 11.05 -23.40
N TYR A 512 17.88 10.08 -23.57
CA TYR A 512 19.31 10.33 -23.72
C TYR A 512 19.96 9.24 -24.57
N GLN A 513 21.10 9.54 -25.19
CA GLN A 513 21.87 8.60 -25.99
C GLN A 513 23.11 8.12 -25.23
N TYR A 514 23.41 6.83 -25.34
CA TYR A 514 24.65 6.22 -24.84
C TYR A 514 25.16 5.17 -25.84
N GLY A 515 26.36 5.40 -26.38
CA GLY A 515 26.92 4.58 -27.46
C GLY A 515 26.06 4.65 -28.74
N LYS A 516 25.31 3.57 -29.03
CA LYS A 516 24.33 3.49 -30.13
C LYS A 516 22.88 3.34 -29.64
N ASN A 517 22.68 3.35 -28.33
CA ASN A 517 21.40 3.09 -27.70
C ASN A 517 20.74 4.41 -27.27
N ILE A 518 19.42 4.39 -27.15
CA ILE A 518 18.64 5.44 -26.50
C ILE A 518 18.16 4.85 -25.16
N GLY A 519 18.36 5.60 -24.09
CA GLY A 519 17.77 5.34 -22.78
C GLY A 519 16.68 6.36 -22.48
N SER A 520 15.81 6.02 -21.54
CA SER A 520 14.74 6.90 -21.07
C SER A 520 14.52 6.71 -19.57
N THR A 521 14.04 7.76 -18.92
CA THR A 521 13.60 7.76 -17.52
C THR A 521 12.52 8.82 -17.33
N SER A 522 11.78 8.77 -16.22
CA SER A 522 10.74 9.74 -15.91
C SER A 522 10.54 9.90 -14.42
N GLY A 523 10.23 11.12 -13.99
CA GLY A 523 9.75 11.42 -12.63
C GLY A 523 8.38 12.09 -12.70
N THR A 524 7.51 11.82 -11.73
CA THR A 524 6.17 12.39 -11.62
C THR A 524 5.89 12.82 -10.19
N GLN A 525 5.52 14.07 -9.97
CA GLN A 525 5.04 14.55 -8.68
C GLN A 525 3.60 15.04 -8.84
N LEU A 526 2.76 14.80 -7.83
CA LEU A 526 1.39 15.33 -7.78
C LEU A 526 1.43 16.75 -7.24
N ALA A 527 0.87 17.71 -7.98
CA ALA A 527 0.59 19.05 -7.50
C ALA A 527 -0.82 19.09 -6.88
N LEU A 528 -0.98 19.64 -5.68
CA LEU A 528 -2.28 20.02 -5.17
C LEU A 528 -2.64 21.39 -5.75
N VAL A 529 -3.69 21.46 -6.58
CA VAL A 529 -4.10 22.72 -7.21
C VAL A 529 -5.24 23.35 -6.42
N VAL A 530 -5.00 24.49 -5.79
CA VAL A 530 -5.94 25.09 -4.83
C VAL A 530 -6.04 26.60 -5.01
N PRO A 531 -7.18 27.23 -4.67
CA PRO A 531 -7.28 28.69 -4.60
C PRO A 531 -6.22 29.27 -3.67
N LYS A 532 -5.84 30.53 -3.87
CA LYS A 532 -5.01 31.23 -2.89
C LYS A 532 -5.73 31.30 -1.54
N PRO A 533 -5.01 31.11 -0.42
CA PRO A 533 -5.55 31.42 0.90
C PRO A 533 -6.09 32.87 0.95
N PRO A 534 -7.24 33.09 1.61
CA PRO A 534 -7.75 34.44 1.85
C PRO A 534 -6.83 35.23 2.79
N THR A 535 -6.92 36.56 2.72
CA THR A 535 -6.16 37.50 3.57
C THR A 535 -7.11 38.37 4.38
N GLY A 536 -6.77 38.68 5.63
CA GLY A 536 -7.63 39.46 6.53
C GLY A 536 -8.95 38.75 6.90
N GLU A 537 -10.01 39.52 7.19
CA GLU A 537 -11.35 38.95 7.44
C GLU A 537 -12.12 38.78 6.13
N SER A 538 -12.59 37.56 5.85
CA SER A 538 -13.33 37.21 4.63
C SER A 538 -14.53 36.30 4.94
N TYR A 539 -15.68 36.54 4.31
CA TYR A 539 -16.83 35.64 4.40
C TYR A 539 -16.57 34.38 3.57
N LEU A 540 -16.87 33.20 4.11
CA LEU A 540 -16.74 31.93 3.37
C LEU A 540 -17.59 31.91 2.09
N SER A 541 -18.73 32.59 2.10
CA SER A 541 -19.61 32.74 0.93
C SER A 541 -19.04 33.62 -0.20
N ASP A 542 -17.93 34.33 0.03
CA ASP A 542 -17.17 35.04 -1.02
C ASP A 542 -15.94 34.25 -1.53
N LEU A 543 -15.53 33.18 -0.84
CA LEU A 543 -14.33 32.41 -1.16
C LEU A 543 -14.60 31.23 -2.10
N ALA A 544 -13.61 30.85 -2.91
CA ALA A 544 -13.66 29.60 -3.66
C ALA A 544 -13.53 28.40 -2.69
N TRP A 545 -14.45 27.45 -2.79
CA TRP A 545 -14.37 26.15 -2.10
C TRP A 545 -13.66 25.13 -3.00
N LEU A 546 -13.09 24.08 -2.40
CA LEU A 546 -12.54 22.92 -3.08
C LEU A 546 -13.64 21.96 -3.53
N ASP A 547 -14.59 21.70 -2.63
CA ASP A 547 -15.78 20.88 -2.87
C ASP A 547 -16.98 21.45 -2.10
N ALA A 548 -18.18 21.18 -2.58
CA ALA A 548 -19.44 21.60 -1.98
C ALA A 548 -20.59 20.64 -2.34
N SER A 549 -21.17 20.00 -1.33
CA SER A 549 -22.29 19.07 -1.46
C SER A 549 -23.45 19.42 -0.51
N SER A 550 -24.66 18.98 -0.88
CA SER A 550 -25.87 19.20 -0.08
C SER A 550 -26.84 18.05 -0.36
N GLY A 551 -27.46 17.49 0.68
CA GLY A 551 -28.41 16.38 0.55
C GLY A 551 -29.69 16.76 -0.19
N TRP A 552 -29.94 18.07 -0.34
CA TRP A 552 -31.00 18.62 -1.17
C TRP A 552 -30.54 19.91 -1.87
N GLN A 553 -30.83 20.01 -3.17
CA GLN A 553 -30.30 21.04 -4.08
C GLN A 553 -28.76 21.18 -4.04
N SER A 554 -28.22 22.35 -4.37
CA SER A 554 -26.79 22.67 -4.31
C SER A 554 -26.55 23.74 -3.25
N VAL A 555 -25.35 23.76 -2.68
CA VAL A 555 -24.93 24.76 -1.68
C VAL A 555 -25.12 26.18 -2.24
N THR A 556 -25.81 27.02 -1.47
CA THR A 556 -26.12 28.41 -1.83
C THR A 556 -25.22 29.41 -1.08
N ARG A 557 -24.89 30.52 -1.74
CA ARG A 557 -24.15 31.64 -1.16
C ARG A 557 -25.11 32.77 -0.82
N ASP A 558 -25.00 33.30 0.40
CA ASP A 558 -25.78 34.42 0.96
C ASP A 558 -27.31 34.20 0.95
N ARG A 559 -27.73 32.93 0.92
CA ARG A 559 -29.12 32.46 0.79
C ARG A 559 -29.26 31.09 1.45
N GLU A 560 -30.45 30.78 1.95
CA GLU A 560 -30.80 29.40 2.33
C GLU A 560 -30.88 28.51 1.08
N VAL A 561 -30.77 27.20 1.27
CA VAL A 561 -30.64 26.19 0.19
C VAL A 561 -31.80 26.17 -0.82
N GLY A 562 -32.99 26.68 -0.45
CA GLY A 562 -34.13 26.90 -1.34
C GLY A 562 -34.13 28.23 -2.11
N GLY A 563 -33.12 29.09 -1.92
CA GLY A 563 -32.91 30.36 -2.61
C GLY A 563 -33.47 31.61 -1.91
N GLY A 564 -34.09 31.48 -0.73
CA GLY A 564 -34.52 32.58 0.13
C GLY A 564 -33.36 33.28 0.87
N PRO A 565 -33.62 34.34 1.64
CA PRO A 565 -32.63 34.93 2.54
C PRO A 565 -32.35 33.99 3.73
N ILE A 566 -31.12 33.98 4.26
CA ILE A 566 -30.74 33.25 5.49
C ILE A 566 -31.42 33.92 6.70
N ASN A 567 -32.19 33.18 7.49
CA ASN A 567 -32.83 33.63 8.72
C ASN A 567 -32.65 32.59 9.83
N LEU A 568 -31.89 32.93 10.87
CA LEU A 568 -31.74 32.07 12.04
C LEU A 568 -32.35 32.74 13.26
N ALA A 569 -33.27 32.05 13.93
CA ALA A 569 -33.88 32.48 15.19
C ALA A 569 -34.50 33.90 15.13
N GLY A 570 -35.16 34.21 14.01
CA GLY A 570 -35.81 35.50 13.75
C GLY A 570 -34.88 36.63 13.29
N THR A 571 -33.59 36.35 13.05
CA THR A 571 -32.61 37.33 12.55
C THR A 571 -32.22 36.99 11.11
N THR A 572 -32.40 37.93 10.18
CA THR A 572 -31.94 37.79 8.79
C THR A 572 -30.47 38.15 8.65
N TYR A 573 -29.68 37.30 7.99
CA TYR A 573 -28.26 37.52 7.73
C TYR A 573 -28.02 37.82 6.25
N ALA A 574 -27.16 38.80 5.97
CA ALA A 574 -26.82 39.20 4.60
C ALA A 574 -25.74 38.30 3.96
N LYS A 575 -25.05 37.50 4.77
CA LYS A 575 -23.91 36.67 4.36
C LYS A 575 -23.97 35.31 5.05
N GLY A 576 -23.57 34.27 4.34
CA GLY A 576 -23.51 32.90 4.86
C GLY A 576 -23.62 31.83 3.78
N LEU A 577 -23.64 30.57 4.20
CA LEU A 577 -23.80 29.41 3.33
C LEU A 577 -25.08 28.66 3.70
N GLY A 578 -25.89 28.28 2.71
CA GLY A 578 -27.08 27.45 2.92
C GLY A 578 -26.92 26.08 2.25
N LEU A 579 -27.27 25.03 2.98
CA LEU A 579 -27.24 23.64 2.51
C LEU A 579 -28.31 22.79 3.22
N ALA A 580 -28.35 21.49 2.94
CA ALA A 580 -29.24 20.53 3.59
C ALA A 580 -28.51 19.24 3.96
N THR A 581 -28.99 18.55 4.98
CA THR A 581 -28.37 17.32 5.51
C THR A 581 -28.48 16.12 4.57
N PRO A 582 -27.46 15.24 4.51
CA PRO A 582 -26.06 15.53 4.86
C PRO A 582 -25.45 16.48 3.83
N GLY A 583 -24.56 17.40 4.24
CA GLY A 583 -23.89 18.30 3.31
C GLY A 583 -22.55 18.83 3.82
N ASP A 584 -21.68 19.17 2.89
CA ASP A 584 -20.28 19.53 3.14
C ASP A 584 -19.87 20.75 2.32
N VAL A 585 -18.98 21.59 2.88
CA VAL A 585 -18.26 22.64 2.12
C VAL A 585 -16.82 22.67 2.59
N THR A 586 -15.88 22.43 1.68
CA THR A 586 -14.44 22.36 1.97
C THR A 586 -13.70 23.55 1.39
N TYR A 587 -12.80 24.15 2.15
CA TYR A 587 -12.03 25.34 1.78
C TYR A 587 -10.53 25.11 1.99
N TRP A 588 -9.72 25.63 1.07
CA TRP A 588 -8.30 25.80 1.30
C TRP A 588 -8.04 27.07 2.10
N VAL A 589 -7.39 26.92 3.25
CA VAL A 589 -6.99 28.02 4.14
C VAL A 589 -5.47 28.11 4.31
N GLY A 590 -4.73 27.06 3.90
CA GLY A 590 -3.29 27.04 3.64
C GLY A 590 -2.45 27.68 4.75
N GLU A 591 -2.71 27.31 6.01
CA GLU A 591 -2.06 27.76 7.25
C GLU A 591 -2.06 29.28 7.48
N SER A 592 -2.68 30.04 6.58
CA SER A 592 -2.72 31.50 6.58
C SER A 592 -3.84 32.03 7.47
N CYS A 593 -4.83 31.19 7.78
CA CYS A 593 -5.94 31.54 8.65
C CYS A 593 -5.68 31.18 10.11
N SER A 594 -6.30 31.94 11.01
CA SER A 594 -6.12 31.82 12.46
C SER A 594 -7.43 31.51 13.20
N ARG A 595 -8.58 31.81 12.59
CA ARG A 595 -9.89 31.68 13.22
C ARG A 595 -11.02 31.53 12.19
N LEU A 596 -12.03 30.73 12.54
CA LEU A 596 -13.37 30.68 11.93
C LEU A 596 -14.38 31.21 12.96
N THR A 597 -15.32 32.05 12.52
CA THR A 597 -16.51 32.41 13.29
C THR A 597 -17.77 32.27 12.44
N ALA A 598 -18.87 31.78 13.01
CA ALA A 598 -20.17 31.69 12.34
C ALA A 598 -21.34 31.58 13.36
N LEU A 599 -22.57 31.61 12.85
CA LEU A 599 -23.77 31.13 13.55
C LEU A 599 -24.38 29.98 12.75
N ALA A 600 -24.41 28.79 13.35
CA ALA A 600 -24.98 27.58 12.77
C ALA A 600 -26.44 27.40 13.19
N GLY A 601 -27.35 27.11 12.26
CA GLY A 601 -28.76 26.90 12.61
C GLY A 601 -29.65 26.42 11.47
N ILE A 602 -30.89 26.08 11.80
CA ILE A 602 -31.92 25.70 10.83
C ILE A 602 -32.68 26.95 10.39
N ASP A 603 -32.80 27.19 9.08
CA ASP A 603 -33.46 28.40 8.53
C ASP A 603 -34.95 28.50 8.90
N ASP A 604 -35.41 29.67 9.34
CA ASP A 604 -36.81 29.93 9.73
C ASP A 604 -37.84 29.73 8.58
N VAL A 605 -37.44 29.43 7.34
CA VAL A 605 -38.30 28.96 6.25
C VAL A 605 -38.91 27.59 6.56
N VAL A 606 -38.26 26.75 7.39
CA VAL A 606 -38.75 25.39 7.70
C VAL A 606 -40.10 25.41 8.43
N ASP A 607 -40.47 26.52 9.07
CA ASP A 607 -41.78 26.76 9.70
C ASP A 607 -42.91 27.07 8.70
N ARG A 608 -42.58 27.27 7.42
CA ARG A 608 -43.51 27.65 6.35
C ARG A 608 -43.59 26.63 5.22
N VAL A 609 -42.93 25.48 5.37
CA VAL A 609 -42.91 24.36 4.40
C VAL A 609 -43.36 23.05 5.03
N SER A 610 -43.70 22.08 4.19
CA SER A 610 -44.23 20.76 4.59
C SER A 610 -43.50 19.65 3.81
N PRO A 611 -43.24 18.46 4.39
CA PRO A 611 -43.53 18.06 5.77
C PRO A 611 -42.69 18.82 6.80
N ALA A 612 -43.08 18.75 8.07
CA ALA A 612 -42.24 19.25 9.16
C ALA A 612 -41.03 18.31 9.38
N GLY A 613 -39.90 18.91 9.73
CA GLY A 613 -38.59 18.32 10.02
C GLY A 613 -37.65 19.46 10.46
N GLY A 614 -36.38 19.52 10.08
CA GLY A 614 -35.51 20.64 10.44
C GLY A 614 -34.76 20.40 11.76
N THR A 615 -33.89 19.39 11.74
CA THR A 615 -32.85 19.17 12.75
C THR A 615 -31.50 18.92 12.08
N ALA A 616 -30.38 19.18 12.76
CA ALA A 616 -29.05 18.94 12.19
C ALA A 616 -27.98 18.90 13.28
N VAL A 617 -26.83 18.32 12.98
CA VAL A 617 -25.59 18.51 13.74
C VAL A 617 -24.59 19.24 12.86
N PHE A 618 -24.04 20.35 13.35
CA PHE A 618 -23.05 21.15 12.65
C PHE A 618 -21.66 20.84 13.21
N GLU A 619 -20.76 20.47 12.33
CA GLU A 619 -19.40 20.05 12.67
C GLU A 619 -18.38 20.85 11.86
N VAL A 620 -17.24 21.16 12.48
CA VAL A 620 -16.10 21.74 11.77
C VAL A 620 -14.95 20.77 11.85
N TYR A 621 -14.36 20.48 10.69
CA TYR A 621 -13.17 19.67 10.55
C TYR A 621 -12.00 20.54 10.08
N ALA A 622 -10.84 20.36 10.70
CA ALA A 622 -9.57 20.99 10.35
C ALA A 622 -8.58 19.87 10.00
N ASP A 623 -8.08 19.86 8.76
CA ASP A 623 -7.20 18.81 8.22
C ASP A 623 -7.71 17.37 8.51
N GLY A 624 -9.03 17.18 8.48
CA GLY A 624 -9.71 15.92 8.74
C GLY A 624 -10.04 15.62 10.22
N GLU A 625 -9.52 16.37 11.19
CA GLU A 625 -9.87 16.24 12.61
C GLU A 625 -11.11 17.07 12.95
N LYS A 626 -12.09 16.49 13.68
CA LYS A 626 -13.27 17.25 14.14
C LYS A 626 -12.90 18.16 15.32
N VAL A 627 -12.88 19.47 15.06
CA VAL A 627 -12.53 20.52 16.03
C VAL A 627 -13.75 21.25 16.62
N PHE A 628 -14.95 21.03 16.06
CA PHE A 628 -16.21 21.55 16.59
C PHE A 628 -17.37 20.58 16.32
N ASP A 629 -18.32 20.54 17.26
CA ASP A 629 -19.56 19.79 17.19
C ASP A 629 -20.64 20.59 17.94
N SER A 630 -21.74 20.97 17.29
CA SER A 630 -22.83 21.72 17.91
C SER A 630 -23.74 20.88 18.81
N GLY A 631 -23.65 19.55 18.73
CA GLY A 631 -24.74 18.64 19.07
C GLY A 631 -25.98 18.90 18.20
N LEU A 632 -27.10 18.28 18.59
CA LEU A 632 -28.36 18.35 17.84
C LEU A 632 -29.03 19.73 17.93
N VAL A 633 -28.95 20.49 16.84
CA VAL A 633 -29.62 21.77 16.62
C VAL A 633 -31.05 21.53 16.11
N ARG A 634 -31.97 22.40 16.53
CA ARG A 634 -33.38 22.39 16.13
C ARG A 634 -33.82 23.79 15.72
N ARG A 635 -34.96 23.87 15.03
CA ARG A 635 -35.68 25.11 14.69
C ARG A 635 -35.62 26.18 15.80
N GLY A 636 -35.37 27.43 15.40
CA GLY A 636 -35.36 28.58 16.31
C GLY A 636 -34.13 28.67 17.23
N ALA A 637 -33.14 27.77 17.10
CA ALA A 637 -31.84 27.89 17.73
C ALA A 637 -30.77 28.32 16.71
N ALA A 638 -29.84 29.15 17.16
CA ALA A 638 -28.62 29.50 16.44
C ALA A 638 -27.42 29.31 17.39
N ILE A 639 -26.44 28.50 16.97
CA ILE A 639 -25.29 28.10 17.78
C ILE A 639 -24.06 28.90 17.32
N PRO A 640 -23.38 29.64 18.21
CA PRO A 640 -22.14 30.32 17.85
C PRO A 640 -21.03 29.30 17.62
N VAL A 641 -20.34 29.48 16.50
CA VAL A 641 -19.15 28.72 16.09
C VAL A 641 -17.95 29.65 16.23
N ASP A 642 -16.93 29.21 16.95
CA ASP A 642 -15.71 29.97 17.20
C ASP A 642 -14.54 28.99 17.34
N VAL A 643 -13.73 28.85 16.29
CA VAL A 643 -12.74 27.78 16.12
C VAL A 643 -11.41 28.39 15.71
N SER A 644 -10.31 27.95 16.32
CA SER A 644 -8.96 28.33 15.88
C SER A 644 -8.57 27.56 14.62
N LEU A 645 -7.99 28.25 13.65
CA LEU A 645 -7.43 27.68 12.40
C LEU A 645 -5.90 27.75 12.34
N THR A 646 -5.24 28.13 13.44
CA THR A 646 -3.78 28.23 13.51
C THR A 646 -3.10 26.94 13.06
N GLY A 647 -2.35 26.98 11.95
CA GLY A 647 -1.67 25.81 11.38
C GLY A 647 -2.57 24.86 10.60
N VAL A 648 -3.79 25.27 10.24
CA VAL A 648 -4.74 24.45 9.47
C VAL A 648 -4.60 24.71 7.98
N SER A 649 -4.47 23.65 7.17
CA SER A 649 -4.39 23.75 5.70
C SER A 649 -5.76 23.69 5.02
N GLU A 650 -6.61 22.76 5.44
CA GLU A 650 -7.96 22.52 4.92
C GLU A 650 -9.03 22.68 6.00
N LEU A 651 -10.08 23.45 5.68
CA LEU A 651 -11.25 23.68 6.53
C LEU A 651 -12.48 23.05 5.87
N ARG A 652 -13.14 22.10 6.55
CA ARG A 652 -14.44 21.56 6.10
C ARG A 652 -15.54 21.88 7.10
N LEU A 653 -16.62 22.48 6.59
CA LEU A 653 -17.90 22.62 7.29
C LEU A 653 -18.79 21.43 6.93
N HIS A 654 -19.21 20.65 7.91
CA HIS A 654 -20.10 19.51 7.71
C HIS A 654 -21.43 19.70 8.44
N VAL A 655 -22.53 19.29 7.83
CA VAL A 655 -23.86 19.30 8.42
C VAL A 655 -24.45 17.89 8.32
N ALA A 656 -24.48 17.18 9.44
CA ALA A 656 -25.03 15.83 9.56
C ALA A 656 -26.53 15.83 9.87
N ASP A 657 -27.19 14.73 9.48
CA ASP A 657 -28.56 14.39 9.86
C ASP A 657 -28.72 14.33 11.39
N GLY A 658 -29.81 14.88 11.93
CA GLY A 658 -30.05 14.88 13.38
C GLY A 658 -30.52 13.54 13.98
N GLY A 659 -30.63 12.49 13.16
CA GLY A 659 -31.08 11.16 13.54
C GLY A 659 -32.57 10.90 13.25
N ASP A 660 -33.28 11.84 12.62
CA ASP A 660 -34.68 11.73 12.21
C ASP A 660 -34.92 11.74 10.68
N GLY A 661 -33.87 11.90 9.88
CA GLY A 661 -33.93 11.88 8.41
C GLY A 661 -34.12 13.26 7.79
N GLY A 662 -33.27 13.62 6.82
CA GLY A 662 -33.06 14.92 6.13
C GLY A 662 -34.24 15.74 5.56
N TYR A 663 -35.47 15.59 6.06
CA TYR A 663 -36.65 16.27 5.55
C TYR A 663 -36.74 17.72 6.00
N ASN A 664 -36.49 18.66 5.08
CA ASN A 664 -36.46 20.10 5.37
C ASN A 664 -35.41 20.49 6.43
N ASP A 665 -34.32 19.75 6.53
CA ASP A 665 -33.13 20.09 7.31
C ASP A 665 -32.29 21.15 6.59
N ARG A 666 -32.89 22.33 6.40
CA ARG A 666 -32.24 23.46 5.74
C ARG A 666 -31.34 24.15 6.75
N ALA A 667 -30.05 23.90 6.59
CA ALA A 667 -29.00 24.27 7.52
C ALA A 667 -28.16 25.40 6.96
N ASP A 668 -28.03 26.48 7.72
CA ASP A 668 -27.23 27.63 7.35
C ASP A 668 -26.04 27.84 8.29
N TRP A 669 -24.92 28.23 7.70
CA TRP A 669 -23.79 28.87 8.39
C TRP A 669 -23.86 30.38 8.14
N ALA A 670 -24.62 31.08 8.98
CA ALA A 670 -24.83 32.51 8.91
C ALA A 670 -23.62 33.30 9.42
N ASP A 671 -23.35 34.47 8.82
CA ASP A 671 -22.21 35.35 9.14
C ASP A 671 -20.83 34.64 9.12
N ALA A 672 -20.72 33.52 8.40
CA ALA A 672 -19.55 32.65 8.43
C ALA A 672 -18.31 33.32 7.81
N LYS A 673 -17.26 33.50 8.62
CA LYS A 673 -16.03 34.24 8.32
C LYS A 673 -14.79 33.48 8.73
N VAL A 674 -13.70 33.71 8.00
CA VAL A 674 -12.34 33.37 8.43
C VAL A 674 -11.50 34.63 8.62
N THR A 675 -10.57 34.59 9.59
CA THR A 675 -9.60 35.66 9.85
C THR A 675 -8.19 35.15 9.56
N CYS A 676 -7.52 35.76 8.60
CA CYS A 676 -6.27 35.28 8.01
C CYS A 676 -5.23 36.41 7.91
N ALA A 677 -3.97 36.03 7.67
CA ALA A 677 -2.80 36.91 7.69
C ALA A 677 -2.79 38.01 6.60
#